data_AF-A0A4S4GUY9-F1
#
_entry.id   AF-A0A4S4GUY9-F1
#
_cell.length_a   1.000
_cell.length_b   1.000
_cell.length_c   1.000
_cell.angle_alpha   90.00
_cell.angle_beta   90.00
_cell.angle_gamma   90.00
#
_symmetry.space_group_name_H-M   'P 1'
#
loop_
_entity.id
_entity.type
_entity.pdbx_description
1 polymer ?
#
loop_
_entity_poly.entity_id
_entity_poly.type
_entity_poly.pdbx_seq_one_letter_code
_entity_poly.pdbx_strand_id
1 'polypeptide(L)'
;MLRNIAFLPVLLLCGIFGLQAQDLTVVDFQSTMNPMTVEMQRRDFNDDICALVKVQLPVSGVTFEGNIIGDTPFKTNEYWVYLTNGTKFLQVKCPGHYPLQIDFRNLGIEGLVGKHIYTLRLKAANVAMGPQQSDPGANYLVLDITPKTGLSVRVDGQTQPVEDGMVRVYLKYGNHTYRVEADGYAPAEGQVAISSAGKTTKQIHLESVMAMLLVKPETPESSIFINDAMKGTGTWSGQLNPGLYRVEAKKEGYRSRIENVELFQRDNKTVTIPALTPIYGLVNVDYKPIGASVSIDGRELGTTPDMFNNVLIGQHVVTISKPGYQTHTETVTVREGEETRISGTLTAETRQQPAKTTAQVAASSQPVSSNGSASISTESNGDLKITVDGITFPMILVEGGTFTMGSSDHSSSHKPHTVTLDDFYMFRSEMTQFMWQKFMGSNPSSNNKGGGYPVENVSFGEIQEFLRKLNAASGLDFRLPTEAEWEYAARGGRKSRNYRYSGSNNLDEVAWYGGNSGNNSHEVRSKKPNELGLYDMSGNLEEICADYYDDDYYQKSPQYNPLNTVKDSDNRHVNRGGRFSQDETLIVFHEPTRRFYEDLSTGSWSTGFRIVLPRKGGGQAATATRPDYVQVGNNAGSATRTFTANGYSFEMIPVEGGTFTMGWSNTDEHRFHQVTLSDYMLGKFEVTEGLWNAVMGSPTSNKGDNYPAGNVSYNKAVQFCQRLSRLTGHDFRLPTEAEWEYAARGGRLSQGYTYPGTNSLAEIGLKKDNKPSGLKPVGQQKANELGIYDMAGNAYEWCSDWYSDKYYGSSPSVNPQGPSKGKERVKRGGYYNSSDVFYECGRRFNSEPAQAYFFNGFRIALSGNGGGTPSGGQQSVYQAPVQQSYTQASGSDMTFNANGVSFQIVPVAGGTFMMGSSDHSSSHKPHSVTLGSYGIGKYEVTQALWQAVMGNNPSYEKGANLPVVGVKYAECVEFCRKLSGLTGRKFRLPTEAEWEFAARGGNKSQNFTYAGSNSLDAVAWHEKNSGEIPHPVGQKKPNELGIYDMSGNAQEWCHDWYDKSYYAQSPSYNPKGPSGPDNDQGRVVRGAHNSDDIEEFFKPVRRYREKPADGSMDTGFRVAMDM
;
A
#
# COMPACT_ATOMS: atom_id res chain seq x y z
N MET A 1 -33.79 6.72 73.07
CA MET A 1 -33.23 7.73 72.14
C MET A 1 -32.47 6.95 71.06
N LEU A 2 -33.14 6.57 69.95
CA LEU A 2 -33.18 7.27 68.64
C LEU A 2 -31.78 7.23 67.96
N ARG A 3 -31.53 6.57 66.82
CA ARG A 3 -32.31 6.39 65.57
C ARG A 3 -31.96 5.09 64.79
N ASN A 4 -32.98 4.52 64.14
CA ASN A 4 -33.06 3.34 63.22
C ASN A 4 -32.38 3.61 61.84
N ILE A 5 -31.69 2.72 61.11
CA ILE A 5 -31.96 1.41 60.44
C ILE A 5 -32.70 1.47 59.06
N ALA A 6 -32.01 0.93 58.02
CA ALA A 6 -32.43 0.17 56.80
C ALA A 6 -32.75 0.79 55.40
N PHE A 7 -31.90 0.41 54.41
CA PHE A 7 -32.10 -0.29 53.08
C PHE A 7 -33.10 0.13 51.94
N LEU A 8 -32.53 0.21 50.70
CA LEU A 8 -33.04 -0.07 49.29
C LEU A 8 -34.15 0.84 48.64
N PRO A 9 -34.47 0.82 47.30
CA PRO A 9 -33.72 0.75 46.00
C PRO A 9 -34.18 1.77 44.89
N VAL A 10 -33.58 1.63 43.69
CA VAL A 10 -33.84 2.11 42.29
C VAL A 10 -35.31 2.08 41.80
N LEU A 11 -35.76 3.03 40.93
CA LEU A 11 -36.52 2.78 39.66
C LEU A 11 -36.86 4.06 38.83
N LEU A 12 -36.45 4.01 37.55
CA LEU A 12 -37.07 4.50 36.29
C LEU A 12 -38.15 5.60 36.29
N LEU A 13 -37.97 6.60 35.41
CA LEU A 13 -39.01 7.52 34.95
C LEU A 13 -39.19 7.36 33.42
N CYS A 14 -40.26 6.67 33.02
CA CYS A 14 -40.80 6.65 31.67
C CYS A 14 -42.19 7.31 31.68
N GLY A 15 -42.36 8.32 30.82
CA GLY A 15 -43.61 8.69 30.14
C GLY A 15 -44.58 9.63 30.85
N ILE A 16 -44.92 10.75 30.19
CA ILE A 16 -46.29 11.09 29.75
C ILE A 16 -46.20 12.02 28.52
N PHE A 17 -47.02 11.69 27.53
CA PHE A 17 -47.21 12.33 26.23
C PHE A 17 -47.85 13.73 26.31
N GLY A 18 -47.47 14.61 25.38
CA GLY A 18 -48.30 15.72 24.93
C GLY A 18 -48.82 15.45 23.51
N LEU A 19 -50.08 15.02 23.38
CA LEU A 19 -50.82 14.99 22.11
C LEU A 19 -51.10 16.43 21.65
N GLN A 20 -50.79 16.76 20.39
CA GLN A 20 -51.50 17.85 19.71
C GLN A 20 -52.67 17.25 18.94
N ALA A 21 -53.88 17.74 19.23
CA ALA A 21 -55.12 17.28 18.62
C ALA A 21 -55.23 17.75 17.16
N GLN A 22 -55.86 16.94 16.32
CA GLN A 22 -56.15 17.26 14.92
C GLN A 22 -57.43 18.14 14.87
N ASP A 23 -57.33 19.36 14.31
CA ASP A 23 -58.42 20.35 14.36
C ASP A 23 -59.56 20.10 13.37
N LEU A 24 -59.42 19.14 12.45
CA LEU A 24 -60.44 18.66 11.52
C LEU A 24 -60.63 17.16 11.68
N THR A 25 -61.88 16.73 11.85
CA THR A 25 -62.21 15.30 12.08
C THR A 25 -63.34 14.82 11.19
N VAL A 26 -63.26 13.58 10.71
CA VAL A 26 -64.37 12.89 10.04
C VAL A 26 -65.44 12.56 11.08
N VAL A 27 -66.65 13.05 10.84
CA VAL A 27 -67.81 12.84 11.72
C VAL A 27 -68.64 11.65 11.25
N ASP A 28 -68.85 11.54 9.94
CA ASP A 28 -69.69 10.50 9.35
C ASP A 28 -69.32 10.26 7.87
N PHE A 29 -69.47 9.03 7.40
CA PHE A 29 -69.26 8.64 6.02
C PHE A 29 -70.26 7.56 5.59
N GLN A 30 -71.06 7.85 4.56
CA GLN A 30 -72.12 6.96 4.11
C GLN A 30 -72.19 6.89 2.59
N SER A 31 -72.43 5.70 2.04
CA SER A 31 -72.79 5.50 0.63
C SER A 31 -74.29 5.51 0.49
N THR A 32 -74.81 6.20 -0.53
CA THR A 32 -76.23 6.13 -0.90
C THR A 32 -76.40 5.26 -2.13
N MET A 33 -77.42 4.39 -2.15
CA MET A 33 -77.71 3.51 -3.29
C MET A 33 -78.60 4.15 -4.36
N ASN A 34 -78.89 5.45 -4.25
CA ASN A 34 -79.73 6.12 -5.24
C ASN A 34 -78.95 6.33 -6.55
N PRO A 35 -79.56 6.03 -7.71
CA PRO A 35 -78.88 6.17 -8.99
C PRO A 35 -78.58 7.65 -9.29
N MET A 36 -77.34 7.95 -9.70
CA MET A 36 -76.95 9.31 -10.10
C MET A 36 -77.77 9.80 -11.29
N THR A 37 -78.40 10.97 -11.17
CA THR A 37 -79.01 11.67 -12.30
C THR A 37 -77.93 12.16 -13.27
N VAL A 38 -78.27 12.38 -14.55
CA VAL A 38 -77.30 12.74 -15.61
C VAL A 38 -76.48 13.98 -15.25
N GLU A 39 -77.09 14.97 -14.60
CA GLU A 39 -76.43 16.22 -14.18
C GLU A 39 -75.41 16.03 -13.05
N MET A 40 -75.48 14.91 -12.32
CA MET A 40 -74.52 14.56 -11.27
C MET A 40 -73.39 13.69 -11.78
N GLN A 41 -73.42 13.26 -13.04
CA GLN A 41 -72.38 12.39 -13.60
C GLN A 41 -71.25 13.23 -14.18
N ARG A 42 -70.02 12.84 -13.88
CA ARG A 42 -68.83 13.33 -14.55
C ARG A 42 -67.98 12.14 -14.94
N ARG A 43 -67.48 12.15 -16.17
CA ARG A 43 -66.64 11.07 -16.70
C ARG A 43 -65.18 11.39 -16.50
N ASP A 44 -64.41 10.38 -16.14
CA ASP A 44 -62.96 10.47 -16.11
C ASP A 44 -62.36 10.30 -17.52
N PHE A 45 -61.05 10.36 -17.60
CA PHE A 45 -60.32 10.29 -18.86
C PHE A 45 -60.43 8.93 -19.58
N ASN A 46 -60.96 7.90 -18.90
CA ASN A 46 -61.26 6.59 -19.50
C ASN A 46 -62.74 6.47 -19.92
N ASP A 47 -63.47 7.59 -19.91
CA ASP A 47 -64.91 7.70 -20.15
C ASP A 47 -65.79 6.97 -19.12
N ASP A 48 -65.21 6.56 -17.98
CA ASP A 48 -65.94 5.94 -16.88
C ASP A 48 -66.57 7.00 -15.98
N ILE A 49 -67.79 6.73 -15.49
CA ILE A 49 -68.49 7.67 -14.60
C ILE A 49 -67.85 7.61 -13.21
N CYS A 50 -67.32 8.74 -12.76
CA CYS A 50 -66.67 8.92 -11.47
C CYS A 50 -67.59 8.61 -10.29
N ALA A 51 -66.99 8.37 -9.13
CA ALA A 51 -67.69 8.45 -7.84
C ALA A 51 -67.87 9.93 -7.46
N LEU A 52 -69.02 10.29 -6.88
CA LEU A 52 -69.24 11.62 -6.35
C LEU A 52 -69.21 11.59 -4.82
N VAL A 53 -68.26 12.31 -4.21
CA VAL A 53 -68.21 12.51 -2.76
C VAL A 53 -68.67 13.92 -2.41
N LYS A 54 -69.76 14.02 -1.66
CA LYS A 54 -70.34 15.27 -1.15
C LYS A 54 -69.75 15.55 0.22
N VAL A 55 -68.84 16.51 0.29
CA VAL A 55 -68.13 16.88 1.52
C VAL A 55 -68.87 18.02 2.23
N GLN A 56 -69.47 17.71 3.36
CA GLN A 56 -70.24 18.64 4.17
C GLN A 56 -69.33 19.30 5.22
N LEU A 57 -68.96 20.57 4.95
CA LEU A 57 -68.15 21.39 5.85
C LEU A 57 -68.49 22.88 5.64
N PRO A 58 -69.01 23.60 6.65
CA PRO A 58 -69.52 24.97 6.49
C PRO A 58 -68.39 26.02 6.60
N VAL A 59 -67.29 25.81 5.88
CA VAL A 59 -66.15 26.73 5.81
C VAL A 59 -65.79 26.96 4.35
N SER A 60 -65.61 28.21 3.94
CA SER A 60 -65.27 28.59 2.56
C SER A 60 -63.76 28.51 2.29
N GLY A 61 -63.37 28.37 1.02
CA GLY A 61 -61.97 28.29 0.61
C GLY A 61 -61.30 26.93 0.85
N VAL A 62 -62.09 25.88 1.12
CA VAL A 62 -61.58 24.51 1.28
C VAL A 62 -61.16 23.95 -0.07
N THR A 63 -59.97 23.36 -0.12
CA THR A 63 -59.42 22.70 -1.31
C THR A 63 -59.20 21.21 -1.05
N PHE A 64 -59.26 20.42 -2.12
CA PHE A 64 -59.18 18.97 -2.07
C PHE A 64 -58.05 18.47 -2.95
N GLU A 65 -57.32 17.45 -2.48
CA GLU A 65 -56.25 16.81 -3.21
C GLU A 65 -56.44 15.30 -3.24
N GLY A 66 -56.29 14.71 -4.42
CA GLY A 66 -56.55 13.30 -4.72
C GLY A 66 -56.79 13.11 -6.21
N ASN A 67 -57.28 11.94 -6.62
CA ASN A 67 -57.59 11.62 -8.02
C ASN A 67 -58.92 12.28 -8.47
N ILE A 68 -58.97 13.62 -8.39
CA ILE A 68 -60.16 14.45 -8.60
C ILE A 68 -60.29 14.81 -10.07
N ILE A 69 -61.50 14.70 -10.60
CA ILE A 69 -61.82 15.01 -11.99
C ILE A 69 -62.57 16.34 -12.08
N GLY A 70 -61.84 17.35 -12.56
CA GLY A 70 -62.31 18.71 -12.78
C GLY A 70 -62.63 19.48 -11.50
N ASP A 71 -63.34 20.60 -11.64
CA ASP A 71 -63.59 21.52 -10.52
C ASP A 71 -64.49 20.92 -9.44
N THR A 72 -64.32 21.40 -8.19
CA THR A 72 -65.07 20.98 -7.00
C THR A 72 -66.04 22.07 -6.55
N PRO A 73 -67.22 22.19 -7.18
CA PRO A 73 -68.14 23.28 -6.89
C PRO A 73 -68.72 23.17 -5.47
N PHE A 74 -68.82 24.30 -4.79
CA PHE A 74 -69.54 24.42 -3.52
C PHE A 74 -71.02 24.69 -3.81
N LYS A 75 -71.90 23.77 -3.42
CA LYS A 75 -73.35 23.83 -3.68
C LYS A 75 -74.10 23.56 -2.38
N THR A 76 -75.01 24.46 -1.99
CA THR A 76 -75.93 24.25 -0.86
C THR A 76 -75.24 23.73 0.43
N ASN A 77 -74.15 24.40 0.83
CA ASN A 77 -73.33 24.07 2.02
C ASN A 77 -72.52 22.76 1.97
N GLU A 78 -72.26 22.21 0.78
CA GLU A 78 -71.36 21.06 0.59
C GLU A 78 -70.51 21.20 -0.68
N TYR A 79 -69.31 20.63 -0.64
CA TYR A 79 -68.43 20.53 -1.81
C TYR A 79 -68.70 19.24 -2.56
N TRP A 80 -68.83 19.33 -3.87
CA TRP A 80 -69.00 18.15 -4.73
C TRP A 80 -67.65 17.79 -5.33
N VAL A 81 -67.09 16.66 -4.91
CA VAL A 81 -65.76 16.19 -5.32
C VAL A 81 -65.91 14.90 -6.13
N TYR A 82 -65.58 14.97 -7.42
CA TYR A 82 -65.67 13.83 -8.35
C TYR A 82 -64.35 13.08 -8.38
N LEU A 83 -64.34 11.82 -7.99
CA LEU A 83 -63.13 11.01 -7.84
C LEU A 83 -63.21 9.77 -8.75
N THR A 84 -62.09 9.42 -9.37
CA THR A 84 -62.01 8.24 -10.24
C THR A 84 -62.35 6.93 -9.50
N ASN A 85 -62.86 5.95 -10.23
CA ASN A 85 -63.21 4.64 -9.67
C ASN A 85 -61.99 3.97 -9.00
N GLY A 86 -62.21 3.34 -7.84
CA GLY A 86 -61.17 2.68 -7.04
C GLY A 86 -60.32 3.62 -6.17
N THR A 87 -60.62 4.92 -6.11
CA THR A 87 -59.87 5.88 -5.28
C THR A 87 -59.98 5.54 -3.79
N LYS A 88 -58.83 5.49 -3.10
CA LYS A 88 -58.72 5.06 -1.69
C LYS A 88 -58.48 6.21 -0.72
N PHE A 89 -57.98 7.35 -1.21
CA PHE A 89 -57.58 8.47 -0.36
C PHE A 89 -58.09 9.82 -0.86
N LEU A 90 -58.37 10.72 0.07
CA LEU A 90 -58.71 12.11 -0.19
C LEU A 90 -58.09 13.00 0.89
N GLN A 91 -57.32 14.03 0.51
CA GLN A 91 -56.81 15.02 1.44
C GLN A 91 -57.66 16.30 1.37
N VAL A 92 -58.05 16.80 2.54
CA VAL A 92 -58.87 18.01 2.70
C VAL A 92 -58.04 19.09 3.37
N LYS A 93 -57.92 20.24 2.71
CA LYS A 93 -57.18 21.41 3.21
C LYS A 93 -58.17 22.53 3.46
N CYS A 94 -58.36 22.87 4.72
CA CYS A 94 -59.22 23.98 5.14
C CYS A 94 -58.33 25.15 5.59
N PRO A 95 -58.56 26.38 5.11
CA PRO A 95 -57.85 27.55 5.59
C PRO A 95 -57.90 27.67 7.12
N GLY A 96 -56.75 27.91 7.74
CA GLY A 96 -56.62 28.03 9.19
C GLY A 96 -56.62 26.71 9.97
N HIS A 97 -56.63 25.55 9.30
CA HIS A 97 -56.60 24.23 9.95
C HIS A 97 -55.55 23.32 9.30
N TYR A 98 -55.01 22.36 10.06
CA TYR A 98 -54.09 21.37 9.52
C TYR A 98 -54.79 20.46 8.48
N PRO A 99 -54.12 20.10 7.37
CA PRO A 99 -54.68 19.19 6.36
C PRO A 99 -55.10 17.84 6.95
N LEU A 100 -56.31 17.38 6.60
CA LEU A 100 -56.81 16.07 7.00
C LEU A 100 -56.70 15.08 5.83
N GLN A 101 -55.96 13.98 6.02
CA GLN A 101 -55.90 12.89 5.05
C GLN A 101 -56.86 11.77 5.43
N ILE A 102 -57.75 11.45 4.50
CA ILE A 102 -58.80 10.44 4.67
C ILE A 102 -58.42 9.22 3.86
N ASP A 103 -58.46 8.04 4.49
CA ASP A 103 -58.37 6.73 3.86
C ASP A 103 -59.73 6.06 3.94
N PHE A 104 -60.40 5.88 2.80
CA PHE A 104 -61.76 5.33 2.75
C PHE A 104 -61.83 3.86 3.19
N ARG A 105 -60.69 3.14 3.19
CA ARG A 105 -60.61 1.77 3.72
C ARG A 105 -60.81 1.72 5.22
N ASN A 106 -60.33 2.75 5.92
CA ASN A 106 -60.57 2.92 7.34
C ASN A 106 -62.02 3.34 7.64
N LEU A 107 -62.78 3.70 6.61
CA LEU A 107 -64.22 4.00 6.67
C LEU A 107 -65.08 2.86 6.11
N GLY A 108 -64.50 1.67 5.89
CA GLY A 108 -65.23 0.44 5.62
C GLY A 108 -65.45 0.08 4.15
N ILE A 109 -64.79 0.76 3.19
CA ILE A 109 -64.85 0.41 1.76
C ILE A 109 -63.45 0.23 1.16
N GLU A 110 -63.24 -0.79 0.31
CA GLU A 110 -61.91 -1.04 -0.26
C GLU A 110 -61.43 0.08 -1.22
N GLY A 111 -62.37 0.84 -1.76
CA GLY A 111 -62.17 2.01 -2.62
C GLY A 111 -63.52 2.57 -3.07
N LEU A 112 -63.55 3.82 -3.52
CA LEU A 112 -64.78 4.44 -4.04
C LEU A 112 -65.21 3.76 -5.34
N VAL A 113 -66.50 3.46 -5.49
CA VAL A 113 -67.02 2.82 -6.70
C VAL A 113 -67.61 3.86 -7.64
N GLY A 114 -67.22 3.83 -8.91
CA GLY A 114 -67.77 4.70 -9.96
C GLY A 114 -69.29 4.57 -10.06
N LYS A 115 -69.98 5.64 -10.44
CA LYS A 115 -71.47 5.75 -10.47
C LYS A 115 -72.16 5.87 -9.11
N HIS A 116 -71.45 5.76 -7.98
CA HIS A 116 -72.02 5.89 -6.64
C HIS A 116 -71.86 7.30 -6.05
N ILE A 117 -72.77 7.67 -5.14
CA ILE A 117 -72.69 8.91 -4.35
C ILE A 117 -72.38 8.58 -2.89
N TYR A 118 -71.39 9.27 -2.35
CA TYR A 118 -70.98 9.18 -0.96
C TYR A 118 -71.12 10.55 -0.29
N THR A 119 -71.50 10.55 0.98
CA THR A 119 -71.56 11.76 1.81
C THR A 119 -70.51 11.65 2.89
N LEU A 120 -69.66 12.68 2.99
CA LEU A 120 -68.59 12.77 3.97
C LEU A 120 -68.78 14.03 4.81
N ARG A 121 -69.06 13.89 6.11
CA ARG A 121 -69.27 15.03 7.01
C ARG A 121 -68.04 15.27 7.87
N LEU A 122 -67.57 16.52 7.87
CA LEU A 122 -66.39 16.94 8.64
C LEU A 122 -66.77 18.00 9.68
N LYS A 123 -65.98 18.12 10.76
CA LYS A 123 -66.12 19.16 11.80
C LYS A 123 -64.76 19.80 12.10
N ALA A 124 -64.77 21.12 12.34
CA ALA A 124 -63.64 21.91 12.79
C ALA A 124 -63.87 22.45 14.23
N ALA A 125 -62.82 22.59 15.05
CA ALA A 125 -62.93 22.98 16.46
C ALA A 125 -62.72 24.50 16.74
N ASN A 126 -63.71 25.12 17.42
CA ASN A 126 -63.76 26.42 18.13
C ASN A 126 -63.24 27.72 17.48
N VAL A 127 -64.15 28.70 17.32
CA VAL A 127 -63.92 30.10 16.87
C VAL A 127 -64.36 31.09 17.97
N ALA A 128 -63.59 32.16 18.22
CA ALA A 128 -64.07 33.42 18.84
C ALA A 128 -63.27 34.64 18.34
N MET A 129 -63.95 35.78 18.12
CA MET A 129 -63.57 36.94 17.28
C MET A 129 -63.01 38.19 18.02
N GLY A 130 -62.19 39.01 17.31
CA GLY A 130 -62.19 40.51 17.30
C GLY A 130 -60.87 41.25 17.63
N PRO A 131 -60.64 42.55 17.26
CA PRO A 131 -61.02 43.36 16.08
C PRO A 131 -59.82 43.95 15.25
N GLN A 132 -60.13 44.51 14.07
CA GLN A 132 -59.36 45.29 13.05
C GLN A 132 -58.50 46.47 13.63
N GLN A 133 -57.40 47.03 13.07
CA GLN A 133 -56.87 47.20 11.70
C GLN A 133 -55.45 47.84 11.75
N SER A 134 -54.51 47.44 10.88
CA SER A 134 -53.59 48.34 10.13
C SER A 134 -52.81 47.52 9.09
N ASP A 135 -52.94 47.87 7.82
CA ASP A 135 -52.17 47.34 6.70
C ASP A 135 -50.70 47.82 6.78
N PRO A 136 -49.69 46.94 6.67
CA PRO A 136 -48.35 47.34 6.30
C PRO A 136 -47.87 46.57 5.05
N GLY A 137 -48.15 47.14 3.88
CA GLY A 137 -47.20 47.27 2.77
C GLY A 137 -46.66 45.97 2.18
N ALA A 138 -47.21 45.58 1.03
CA ALA A 138 -46.74 44.49 0.21
C ALA A 138 -45.33 44.76 -0.36
N ASN A 139 -44.28 44.49 0.42
CA ASN A 139 -42.91 44.49 -0.07
C ASN A 139 -42.41 43.05 -0.13
N TYR A 140 -42.08 42.61 -1.33
CA TYR A 140 -41.66 41.23 -1.57
C TYR A 140 -40.17 41.14 -1.89
N LEU A 141 -39.56 40.11 -1.33
CA LEU A 141 -38.21 39.67 -1.62
C LEU A 141 -38.22 38.87 -2.92
N VAL A 142 -37.27 39.17 -3.81
CA VAL A 142 -36.94 38.33 -4.96
C VAL A 142 -35.56 37.75 -4.77
N LEU A 143 -35.46 36.42 -4.66
CA LEU A 143 -34.19 35.71 -4.78
C LEU A 143 -34.03 35.25 -6.22
N ASP A 144 -32.95 35.67 -6.86
CA ASP A 144 -32.59 35.27 -8.22
C ASP A 144 -31.34 34.40 -8.14
N ILE A 145 -31.50 33.10 -8.42
CA ILE A 145 -30.57 32.06 -8.04
C ILE A 145 -29.95 31.42 -9.29
N THR A 146 -28.65 31.13 -9.24
CA THR A 146 -27.92 30.35 -10.25
C THR A 146 -27.25 29.16 -9.54
N PRO A 147 -27.46 27.89 -9.98
CA PRO A 147 -28.22 27.42 -11.15
C PRO A 147 -29.73 27.59 -11.01
N LYS A 148 -30.47 27.43 -12.13
CA LYS A 148 -31.93 27.72 -12.22
C LYS A 148 -32.85 26.56 -11.84
N THR A 149 -32.33 25.33 -11.79
CA THR A 149 -33.11 24.10 -11.60
C THR A 149 -32.58 23.28 -10.41
N GLY A 150 -33.42 22.40 -9.85
CA GLY A 150 -33.05 21.53 -8.72
C GLY A 150 -32.92 22.26 -7.38
N LEU A 151 -33.58 23.41 -7.22
CA LEU A 151 -33.43 24.30 -6.06
C LEU A 151 -34.41 23.97 -4.94
N SER A 152 -33.90 23.97 -3.70
CA SER A 152 -34.70 24.06 -2.48
C SER A 152 -34.40 25.40 -1.80
N VAL A 153 -35.43 26.22 -1.61
CA VAL A 153 -35.27 27.57 -1.04
C VAL A 153 -36.16 27.71 0.18
N ARG A 154 -35.58 28.19 1.28
CA ARG A 154 -36.30 28.53 2.52
C ARG A 154 -36.09 29.99 2.86
N VAL A 155 -37.15 30.66 3.31
CA VAL A 155 -37.12 32.00 3.87
C VAL A 155 -37.79 31.94 5.25
N ASP A 156 -37.09 32.39 6.29
CA ASP A 156 -37.45 32.22 7.70
C ASP A 156 -37.86 30.78 8.07
N GLY A 157 -37.10 29.82 7.55
CA GLY A 157 -37.33 28.39 7.75
C GLY A 157 -38.47 27.79 6.93
N GLN A 158 -39.27 28.61 6.23
CA GLN A 158 -40.40 28.17 5.40
C GLN A 158 -39.97 27.95 3.95
N THR A 159 -40.24 26.75 3.42
CA THR A 159 -39.97 26.41 2.01
C THR A 159 -40.78 27.29 1.07
N GLN A 160 -40.12 27.84 0.06
CA GLN A 160 -40.73 28.71 -0.94
C GLN A 160 -40.79 28.00 -2.30
N PRO A 161 -41.87 28.22 -3.08
CA PRO A 161 -41.93 27.74 -4.45
C PRO A 161 -40.89 28.46 -5.31
N VAL A 162 -40.21 27.69 -6.16
CA VAL A 162 -39.17 28.18 -7.06
C VAL A 162 -39.67 28.06 -8.50
N GLU A 163 -39.63 29.17 -9.24
CA GLU A 163 -40.04 29.23 -10.64
C GLU A 163 -38.89 29.84 -11.45
N ASP A 164 -38.30 29.04 -12.35
CA ASP A 164 -37.14 29.42 -13.18
C ASP A 164 -35.98 30.06 -12.38
N GLY A 165 -35.61 29.41 -11.28
CA GLY A 165 -34.59 29.89 -10.36
C GLY A 165 -34.88 31.22 -9.67
N MET A 166 -36.15 31.65 -9.65
CA MET A 166 -36.60 32.82 -8.93
C MET A 166 -37.58 32.42 -7.81
N VAL A 167 -37.43 33.07 -6.66
CA VAL A 167 -38.38 33.00 -5.55
C VAL A 167 -38.91 34.39 -5.27
N ARG A 168 -40.23 34.53 -5.17
CA ARG A 168 -40.91 35.78 -4.83
C ARG A 168 -41.75 35.57 -3.58
N VAL A 169 -41.43 36.27 -2.49
CA VAL A 169 -42.11 36.11 -1.20
C VAL A 169 -42.38 37.45 -0.54
N TYR A 170 -43.62 37.68 -0.10
CA TYR A 170 -44.01 38.88 0.65
C TYR A 170 -43.61 38.74 2.11
N LEU A 171 -42.89 39.73 2.62
CA LEU A 171 -42.33 39.69 3.97
C LEU A 171 -42.66 40.99 4.69
N LYS A 172 -42.77 40.91 6.02
CA LYS A 172 -42.93 42.09 6.87
C LYS A 172 -41.65 42.95 6.82
N TYR A 173 -41.72 44.18 7.31
CA TYR A 173 -40.50 44.99 7.43
C TYR A 173 -39.61 44.45 8.54
N GLY A 174 -38.31 44.36 8.28
CA GLY A 174 -37.33 43.78 9.20
C GLY A 174 -36.31 42.87 8.52
N ASN A 175 -35.51 42.17 9.31
CA ASN A 175 -34.50 41.25 8.81
C ASN A 175 -35.09 39.84 8.68
N HIS A 176 -34.92 39.25 7.52
CA HIS A 176 -35.38 37.91 7.18
C HIS A 176 -34.20 37.05 6.78
N THR A 177 -34.25 35.78 7.17
CA THR A 177 -33.23 34.79 6.83
C THR A 177 -33.62 34.04 5.57
N TYR A 178 -32.64 33.67 4.75
CA TYR A 178 -32.85 32.77 3.63
C TYR A 178 -31.79 31.67 3.60
N ARG A 179 -32.15 30.50 3.07
CA ARG A 179 -31.24 29.39 2.78
C ARG A 179 -31.61 28.76 1.45
N VAL A 180 -30.64 28.59 0.57
CA VAL A 180 -30.79 28.08 -0.79
C VAL A 180 -29.88 26.87 -0.97
N GLU A 181 -30.41 25.79 -1.50
CA GLU A 181 -29.71 24.53 -1.73
C GLU A 181 -29.99 24.02 -3.14
N ALA A 182 -29.02 23.31 -3.73
CA ALA A 182 -29.18 22.58 -4.98
C ALA A 182 -28.28 21.34 -4.97
N ASP A 183 -28.73 20.25 -5.59
CA ASP A 183 -27.94 19.03 -5.71
C ASP A 183 -26.63 19.31 -6.46
N GLY A 184 -25.50 18.94 -5.85
CA GLY A 184 -24.16 19.18 -6.41
C GLY A 184 -23.59 20.59 -6.20
N TYR A 185 -24.24 21.43 -5.38
CA TYR A 185 -23.76 22.78 -5.01
C TYR A 185 -23.75 23.00 -3.50
N ALA A 186 -22.85 23.85 -3.01
CA ALA A 186 -22.81 24.27 -1.61
C ALA A 186 -24.04 25.12 -1.27
N PRO A 187 -24.66 24.95 -0.09
CA PRO A 187 -25.80 25.74 0.31
C PRO A 187 -25.39 27.19 0.60
N ALA A 188 -26.23 28.15 0.21
CA ALA A 188 -26.03 29.56 0.51
C ALA A 188 -27.08 30.06 1.50
N GLU A 189 -26.64 30.70 2.59
CA GLU A 189 -27.53 31.27 3.60
C GLU A 189 -27.15 32.71 3.95
N GLY A 190 -28.11 33.49 4.40
CA GLY A 190 -27.88 34.89 4.74
C GLY A 190 -29.12 35.59 5.27
N GLN A 191 -28.96 36.90 5.53
CA GLN A 191 -30.03 37.79 5.94
C GLN A 191 -30.29 38.87 4.90
N VAL A 192 -31.55 39.29 4.78
CA VAL A 192 -31.99 40.40 3.94
C VAL A 192 -32.94 41.30 4.72
N ALA A 193 -32.69 42.60 4.68
CA ALA A 193 -33.53 43.60 5.31
C ALA A 193 -34.62 44.05 4.33
N ILE A 194 -35.88 43.95 4.75
CA ILE A 194 -37.05 44.40 3.98
C ILE A 194 -37.50 45.74 4.57
N SER A 195 -37.41 46.79 3.76
CA SER A 195 -37.81 48.17 4.09
C SER A 195 -39.02 48.61 3.26
N SER A 196 -39.50 49.84 3.41
CA SER A 196 -40.67 50.40 2.72
C SER A 196 -40.51 50.59 1.20
N ALA A 197 -39.44 50.06 0.58
CA ALA A 197 -39.03 50.33 -0.80
C ALA A 197 -39.73 49.48 -1.90
N GLY A 198 -40.81 48.76 -1.61
CA GLY A 198 -41.61 48.04 -2.63
C GLY A 198 -41.07 46.67 -3.05
N LYS A 199 -39.78 46.55 -3.37
CA LYS A 199 -39.15 45.31 -3.84
C LYS A 199 -37.67 45.26 -3.43
N THR A 200 -37.23 44.12 -2.92
CA THR A 200 -35.81 43.86 -2.62
C THR A 200 -35.34 42.64 -3.41
N THR A 201 -34.31 42.77 -4.25
CA THR A 201 -33.78 41.65 -5.04
C THR A 201 -32.40 41.24 -4.53
N LYS A 202 -32.17 39.93 -4.35
CA LYS A 202 -30.88 39.36 -3.99
C LYS A 202 -30.46 38.30 -5.01
N GLN A 203 -29.28 38.49 -5.59
CA GLN A 203 -28.65 37.53 -6.49
C GLN A 203 -27.85 36.51 -5.67
N ILE A 204 -28.07 35.22 -5.91
CA ILE A 204 -27.41 34.12 -5.21
C ILE A 204 -26.79 33.18 -6.25
N HIS A 205 -25.46 33.06 -6.20
CA HIS A 205 -24.72 32.13 -7.03
C HIS A 205 -24.27 30.98 -6.14
N LEU A 206 -24.83 29.79 -6.37
CA LEU A 206 -24.39 28.60 -5.69
C LEU A 206 -23.11 28.09 -6.33
N GLU A 207 -22.26 27.58 -5.45
CA GLU A 207 -20.90 27.22 -5.76
C GLU A 207 -20.86 25.69 -5.94
N SER A 208 -20.55 25.20 -7.15
CA SER A 208 -20.57 23.74 -7.41
C SER A 208 -19.58 23.03 -6.50
N VAL A 209 -19.99 21.90 -5.94
CA VAL A 209 -19.15 21.03 -5.09
C VAL A 209 -18.83 19.69 -5.75
N MET A 210 -19.24 19.49 -7.01
CA MET A 210 -18.96 18.26 -7.76
C MET A 210 -17.46 18.07 -7.98
N ALA A 211 -17.01 16.82 -7.92
CA ALA A 211 -15.65 16.41 -8.20
C ALA A 211 -15.48 15.95 -9.65
N MET A 212 -14.31 16.17 -10.23
CA MET A 212 -13.87 15.54 -11.47
C MET A 212 -13.14 14.25 -11.15
N LEU A 213 -13.55 13.15 -11.79
CA LEU A 213 -12.83 11.88 -11.76
C LEU A 213 -12.29 11.54 -13.15
N LEU A 214 -11.00 11.23 -13.22
CA LEU A 214 -10.30 10.69 -14.40
C LEU A 214 -9.82 9.26 -14.09
N VAL A 215 -10.39 8.26 -14.75
CA VAL A 215 -10.02 6.84 -14.63
C VAL A 215 -9.11 6.43 -15.78
N LYS A 216 -7.94 5.89 -15.46
CA LYS A 216 -6.93 5.43 -16.43
C LYS A 216 -6.62 3.93 -16.22
N PRO A 217 -7.20 3.00 -16.99
CA PRO A 217 -6.78 1.61 -16.91
C PRO A 217 -5.41 1.43 -17.55
N GLU A 218 -4.51 0.72 -16.88
CA GLU A 218 -3.21 0.35 -17.43
C GLU A 218 -3.34 -0.75 -18.48
N THR A 219 -4.33 -1.64 -18.37
CA THR A 219 -4.67 -2.59 -19.43
C THR A 219 -5.45 -1.86 -20.53
N PRO A 220 -4.88 -1.70 -21.74
CA PRO A 220 -5.55 -0.99 -22.83
C PRO A 220 -6.87 -1.65 -23.19
N GLU A 221 -7.84 -0.85 -23.64
CA GLU A 221 -9.18 -1.30 -24.05
C GLU A 221 -10.00 -1.98 -22.93
N SER A 222 -9.64 -1.76 -21.66
CA SER A 222 -10.50 -2.19 -20.56
C SER A 222 -11.80 -1.39 -20.55
N SER A 223 -12.95 -2.06 -20.42
CA SER A 223 -14.23 -1.40 -20.18
C SER A 223 -14.28 -0.89 -18.73
N ILE A 224 -14.57 0.40 -18.58
CA ILE A 224 -14.71 1.08 -17.30
C ILE A 224 -16.17 1.14 -16.88
N PHE A 225 -16.45 0.70 -15.66
CA PHE A 225 -17.74 0.75 -15.00
C PHE A 225 -17.63 1.65 -13.77
N ILE A 226 -18.61 2.54 -13.58
CA ILE A 226 -18.75 3.35 -12.37
C ILE A 226 -20.09 2.96 -11.73
N ASN A 227 -20.04 2.38 -10.53
CA ASN A 227 -21.19 1.80 -9.84
C ASN A 227 -21.98 0.85 -10.76
N ASP A 228 -21.26 -0.10 -11.37
CA ASP A 228 -21.76 -1.16 -12.26
C ASP A 228 -22.35 -0.68 -13.60
N ALA A 229 -22.45 0.63 -13.81
CA ALA A 229 -22.82 1.20 -15.10
C ALA A 229 -21.59 1.37 -15.98
N MET A 230 -21.59 0.73 -17.16
CA MET A 230 -20.54 0.92 -18.16
C MET A 230 -20.50 2.39 -18.58
N LYS A 231 -19.32 3.01 -18.51
CA LYS A 231 -19.11 4.42 -18.89
C LYS A 231 -18.33 4.58 -20.19
N GLY A 232 -17.45 3.63 -20.51
CA GLY A 232 -16.67 3.65 -21.73
C GLY A 232 -15.56 2.62 -21.72
N THR A 233 -14.70 2.65 -22.74
CA THR A 233 -13.55 1.75 -22.88
C THR A 233 -12.27 2.58 -22.91
N GLY A 234 -11.23 2.15 -22.19
CA GLY A 234 -9.99 2.92 -22.04
C GLY A 234 -10.08 4.00 -20.96
N THR A 235 -9.41 5.13 -21.18
CA THR A 235 -9.45 6.25 -20.22
C THR A 235 -10.82 6.92 -20.22
N TRP A 236 -11.39 7.15 -19.05
CA TRP A 236 -12.70 7.80 -18.88
C TRP A 236 -12.60 9.00 -17.94
N SER A 237 -13.36 10.07 -18.17
CA SER A 237 -13.49 11.20 -17.23
C SER A 237 -14.92 11.70 -17.09
N GLY A 238 -15.31 12.15 -15.90
CA GLY A 238 -16.62 12.77 -15.66
C GLY A 238 -16.74 13.53 -14.35
N GLN A 239 -17.75 14.41 -14.28
CA GLN A 239 -18.16 15.07 -13.04
C GLN A 239 -19.09 14.17 -12.23
N LEU A 240 -18.79 14.04 -10.95
CA LEU A 240 -19.50 13.19 -10.01
C LEU A 240 -19.74 13.98 -8.71
N ASN A 241 -20.83 13.69 -8.01
CA ASN A 241 -21.03 14.23 -6.68
C ASN A 241 -19.92 13.73 -5.74
N PRO A 242 -19.60 14.46 -4.66
CA PRO A 242 -18.75 13.91 -3.61
C PRO A 242 -19.35 12.61 -3.08
N GLY A 243 -18.51 11.60 -2.89
CA GLY A 243 -18.95 10.27 -2.48
C GLY A 243 -17.99 9.17 -2.90
N LEU A 244 -18.29 7.95 -2.45
CA LEU A 244 -17.52 6.76 -2.79
C LEU A 244 -18.08 6.12 -4.06
N TYR A 245 -17.21 5.91 -5.05
CA TYR A 245 -17.56 5.28 -6.33
C TYR A 245 -16.82 3.96 -6.50
N ARG A 246 -17.55 2.91 -6.88
CA ARG A 246 -16.96 1.64 -7.32
C ARG A 246 -16.52 1.79 -8.77
N VAL A 247 -15.22 1.86 -9.02
CA VAL A 247 -14.64 1.92 -10.36
C VAL A 247 -14.12 0.55 -10.73
N GLU A 248 -14.68 -0.08 -11.75
CA GLU A 248 -14.24 -1.39 -12.21
C GLU A 248 -13.73 -1.34 -13.64
N ALA A 249 -12.55 -1.92 -13.89
CA ALA A 249 -12.04 -2.20 -15.22
C ALA A 249 -12.20 -3.69 -15.53
N LYS A 250 -12.78 -4.01 -16.70
CA LYS A 250 -12.96 -5.38 -17.21
C LYS A 250 -12.32 -5.53 -18.59
N LYS A 251 -11.73 -6.69 -18.86
CA LYS A 251 -11.31 -7.11 -20.19
C LYS A 251 -11.46 -8.63 -20.32
N GLU A 252 -11.93 -9.11 -21.47
CA GLU A 252 -12.07 -10.54 -21.74
C GLU A 252 -10.71 -11.25 -21.66
N GLY A 253 -10.67 -12.41 -20.99
CA GLY A 253 -9.42 -13.13 -20.71
C GLY A 253 -8.65 -12.62 -19.48
N TYR A 254 -9.14 -11.58 -18.79
CA TYR A 254 -8.51 -11.00 -17.62
C TYR A 254 -9.44 -10.99 -16.40
N ARG A 255 -8.86 -11.05 -15.21
CA ARG A 255 -9.55 -10.76 -13.95
C ARG A 255 -9.94 -9.30 -13.91
N SER A 256 -11.21 -8.99 -13.63
CA SER A 256 -11.63 -7.62 -13.42
C SER A 256 -10.96 -7.04 -12.18
N ARG A 257 -10.74 -5.73 -12.20
CA ARG A 257 -10.16 -5.00 -11.07
C ARG A 257 -11.09 -3.89 -10.66
N ILE A 258 -11.30 -3.79 -9.36
CA ILE A 258 -12.23 -2.85 -8.74
C ILE A 258 -11.41 -1.96 -7.81
N GLU A 259 -11.54 -0.66 -8.00
CA GLU A 259 -10.98 0.36 -7.12
C GLU A 259 -12.14 1.19 -6.55
N ASN A 260 -12.14 1.40 -5.23
CA ASN A 260 -13.11 2.27 -4.58
C ASN A 260 -12.52 3.68 -4.49
N VAL A 261 -13.21 4.63 -5.11
CA VAL A 261 -12.72 5.99 -5.30
C VAL A 261 -13.59 6.96 -4.53
N GLU A 262 -13.06 7.45 -3.42
CA GLU A 262 -13.71 8.53 -2.67
C GLU A 262 -13.41 9.87 -3.33
N LEU A 263 -14.44 10.65 -3.62
CA LEU A 263 -14.35 12.00 -4.15
C LEU A 263 -14.82 13.00 -3.10
N PHE A 264 -13.98 13.99 -2.78
CA PHE A 264 -14.34 15.09 -1.91
C PHE A 264 -14.87 16.29 -2.72
N GLN A 265 -15.45 17.27 -2.03
CA GLN A 265 -16.01 18.44 -2.69
C GLN A 265 -14.96 19.15 -3.56
N ARG A 266 -15.28 19.34 -4.84
CA ARG A 266 -14.39 19.96 -5.86
C ARG A 266 -13.08 19.22 -6.14
N ASP A 267 -12.98 17.96 -5.74
CA ASP A 267 -11.80 17.17 -6.05
C ASP A 267 -11.56 17.10 -7.56
N ASN A 268 -10.29 17.06 -7.96
CA ASN A 268 -9.89 16.60 -9.28
C ASN A 268 -9.01 15.36 -9.12
N LYS A 269 -9.64 14.19 -9.14
CA LYS A 269 -9.01 12.93 -8.77
C LYS A 269 -8.72 12.11 -10.02
N THR A 270 -7.46 11.71 -10.16
CA THR A 270 -7.07 10.71 -11.17
C THR A 270 -6.88 9.37 -10.49
N VAL A 271 -7.48 8.33 -11.04
CA VAL A 271 -7.39 6.95 -10.56
C VAL A 271 -6.85 6.11 -11.68
N THR A 272 -5.64 5.59 -11.48
CA THR A 272 -5.07 4.59 -12.37
C THR A 272 -5.55 3.23 -11.90
N ILE A 273 -6.28 2.48 -12.74
CA ILE A 273 -6.62 1.08 -12.46
C ILE A 273 -5.42 0.26 -12.91
N PRO A 274 -4.69 -0.40 -12.00
CA PRO A 274 -3.49 -1.12 -12.41
C PRO A 274 -3.84 -2.34 -13.27
N ALA A 275 -2.84 -2.85 -14.00
CA ALA A 275 -3.05 -3.87 -15.03
C ALA A 275 -3.91 -5.04 -14.52
N LEU A 276 -4.94 -5.38 -15.30
CA LEU A 276 -5.77 -6.55 -15.08
C LEU A 276 -4.92 -7.81 -15.17
N THR A 277 -5.23 -8.82 -14.35
CA THR A 277 -4.46 -10.07 -14.33
C THR A 277 -4.95 -10.98 -15.45
N PRO A 278 -4.13 -11.30 -16.47
CA PRO A 278 -4.52 -12.26 -17.50
C PRO A 278 -4.71 -13.64 -16.88
N ILE A 279 -5.71 -14.38 -17.38
CA ILE A 279 -6.00 -15.74 -16.96
C ILE A 279 -5.58 -16.63 -18.11
N TYR A 280 -4.76 -17.64 -17.83
CA TYR A 280 -4.23 -18.54 -18.85
C TYR A 280 -4.80 -19.96 -18.66
N GLY A 281 -4.96 -20.68 -19.77
CA GLY A 281 -5.27 -22.10 -19.80
C GLY A 281 -4.23 -22.88 -20.62
N LEU A 282 -4.44 -24.20 -20.68
CA LEU A 282 -3.53 -25.15 -21.30
C LEU A 282 -4.04 -25.53 -22.69
N VAL A 283 -3.20 -25.43 -23.72
CA VAL A 283 -3.50 -25.93 -25.07
C VAL A 283 -2.46 -26.97 -25.47
N ASN A 284 -2.88 -28.22 -25.64
CA ASN A 284 -2.04 -29.33 -26.09
C ASN A 284 -2.26 -29.56 -27.59
N VAL A 285 -1.22 -29.39 -28.41
CA VAL A 285 -1.29 -29.50 -29.87
C VAL A 285 -0.45 -30.66 -30.38
N ASP A 286 -1.12 -31.73 -30.81
CA ASP A 286 -0.53 -33.02 -31.17
C ASP A 286 -0.82 -33.39 -32.63
N TYR A 287 -0.06 -32.82 -33.58
CA TYR A 287 -0.26 -32.98 -35.03
C TYR A 287 0.94 -33.61 -35.75
N LYS A 288 0.66 -34.42 -36.78
CA LYS A 288 1.68 -35.05 -37.65
C LYS A 288 1.78 -34.35 -39.02
N PRO A 289 2.96 -34.22 -39.65
CA PRO A 289 4.27 -34.68 -39.16
C PRO A 289 4.77 -33.83 -37.99
N ILE A 290 5.57 -34.44 -37.12
CA ILE A 290 6.25 -33.76 -36.02
C ILE A 290 7.06 -32.57 -36.56
N GLY A 291 7.15 -31.50 -35.77
CA GLY A 291 7.82 -30.26 -36.13
C GLY A 291 7.02 -29.40 -37.10
N ALA A 292 5.69 -29.49 -37.11
CA ALA A 292 4.84 -28.53 -37.82
C ALA A 292 4.70 -27.27 -36.96
N SER A 293 4.85 -26.09 -37.54
CA SER A 293 4.68 -24.80 -36.85
C SER A 293 3.26 -24.66 -36.31
N VAL A 294 3.15 -24.30 -35.04
CA VAL A 294 1.89 -24.00 -34.36
C VAL A 294 1.85 -22.50 -34.06
N SER A 295 0.82 -21.83 -34.54
CA SER A 295 0.51 -20.45 -34.18
C SER A 295 -0.87 -20.34 -33.53
N ILE A 296 -0.97 -19.54 -32.47
CA ILE A 296 -2.24 -19.22 -31.80
C ILE A 296 -2.50 -17.73 -31.98
N ASP A 297 -3.67 -17.37 -32.49
CA ASP A 297 -4.08 -16.01 -32.90
C ASP A 297 -3.08 -15.36 -33.86
N GLY A 298 -2.52 -16.15 -34.77
CA GLY A 298 -1.52 -15.70 -35.76
C GLY A 298 -0.12 -15.50 -35.19
N ARG A 299 0.13 -15.76 -33.90
CA ARG A 299 1.47 -15.76 -33.30
C ARG A 299 2.02 -17.18 -33.25
N GLU A 300 3.15 -17.44 -33.93
CA GLU A 300 3.85 -18.72 -33.83
C GLU A 300 4.40 -18.94 -32.42
N LEU A 301 4.01 -20.04 -31.77
CA LEU A 301 4.33 -20.34 -30.38
C LEU A 301 5.25 -21.56 -30.21
N GLY A 302 5.27 -22.47 -31.17
CA GLY A 302 6.07 -23.69 -31.08
C GLY A 302 5.82 -24.62 -32.25
N THR A 303 6.17 -25.89 -32.09
CA THR A 303 5.99 -26.90 -33.13
C THR A 303 5.46 -28.21 -32.58
N THR A 304 4.64 -28.93 -33.34
CA THR A 304 3.97 -30.16 -32.89
C THR A 304 4.94 -31.32 -32.58
N PRO A 305 4.65 -32.21 -31.62
CA PRO A 305 3.67 -32.05 -30.56
C PRO A 305 4.19 -31.10 -29.48
N ASP A 306 3.34 -30.22 -28.96
CA ASP A 306 3.73 -29.29 -27.89
C ASP A 306 2.55 -28.93 -26.97
N MET A 307 2.87 -28.45 -25.77
CA MET A 307 1.91 -28.00 -24.77
C MET A 307 2.14 -26.53 -24.44
N PHE A 308 1.15 -25.70 -24.76
CA PHE A 308 1.16 -24.26 -24.52
C PHE A 308 0.39 -23.94 -23.24
N ASN A 309 1.09 -23.57 -22.19
CA ASN A 309 0.50 -23.29 -20.87
C ASN A 309 0.23 -21.81 -20.58
N ASN A 310 0.41 -20.95 -21.59
CA ASN A 310 0.25 -19.49 -21.49
C ASN A 310 -0.73 -18.95 -22.55
N VAL A 311 -1.74 -19.73 -22.93
CA VAL A 311 -2.80 -19.25 -23.83
C VAL A 311 -3.86 -18.56 -22.97
N LEU A 312 -4.24 -17.33 -23.30
CA LEU A 312 -5.30 -16.63 -22.55
C LEU A 312 -6.57 -17.51 -22.52
N ILE A 313 -7.39 -17.38 -21.49
CA ILE A 313 -8.72 -18.00 -21.55
C ILE A 313 -9.58 -17.20 -22.51
N GLY A 314 -10.43 -17.89 -23.26
CA GLY A 314 -11.22 -17.29 -24.32
C GLY A 314 -11.18 -18.10 -25.61
N GLN A 315 -11.65 -17.50 -26.69
CA GLN A 315 -11.59 -18.13 -28.01
C GLN A 315 -10.25 -17.80 -28.67
N HIS A 316 -9.59 -18.83 -29.15
CA HIS A 316 -8.28 -18.74 -29.78
C HIS A 316 -8.27 -19.47 -31.11
N VAL A 317 -7.68 -18.89 -32.14
CA VAL A 317 -7.50 -19.52 -33.45
C VAL A 317 -6.15 -20.22 -33.48
N VAL A 318 -6.14 -21.55 -33.53
CA VAL A 318 -4.92 -22.35 -33.63
C VAL A 318 -4.70 -22.76 -35.07
N THR A 319 -3.55 -22.38 -35.62
CA THR A 319 -3.13 -22.69 -36.98
C THR A 319 -1.88 -23.57 -36.94
N ILE A 320 -1.93 -24.71 -37.63
CA ILE A 320 -0.82 -25.66 -37.76
C ILE A 320 -0.37 -25.66 -39.22
N SER A 321 0.89 -25.32 -39.48
CA SER A 321 1.44 -25.25 -40.84
C SER A 321 2.79 -25.97 -40.94
N LYS A 322 3.08 -26.53 -42.11
CA LYS A 322 4.39 -27.11 -42.41
C LYS A 322 4.66 -26.98 -43.91
N PRO A 323 5.87 -26.56 -44.34
CA PRO A 323 6.19 -26.47 -45.76
C PRO A 323 5.92 -27.80 -46.50
N GLY A 324 5.17 -27.73 -47.61
CA GLY A 324 4.76 -28.91 -48.38
C GLY A 324 3.51 -29.62 -47.85
N TYR A 325 2.80 -29.04 -46.86
CA TYR A 325 1.55 -29.54 -46.32
C TYR A 325 0.49 -28.43 -46.25
N GLN A 326 -0.78 -28.80 -46.43
CA GLN A 326 -1.91 -27.90 -46.30
C GLN A 326 -2.01 -27.42 -44.85
N THR A 327 -2.16 -26.12 -44.67
CA THR A 327 -2.31 -25.50 -43.35
C THR A 327 -3.64 -25.89 -42.73
N HIS A 328 -3.62 -26.34 -41.48
CA HIS A 328 -4.83 -26.58 -40.68
C HIS A 328 -5.13 -25.37 -39.80
N THR A 329 -6.40 -25.04 -39.58
CA THR A 329 -6.81 -23.96 -38.66
C THR A 329 -8.11 -24.33 -37.97
N GLU A 330 -8.14 -24.20 -36.65
CA GLU A 330 -9.31 -24.48 -35.82
C GLU A 330 -9.45 -23.45 -34.68
N THR A 331 -10.68 -23.09 -34.32
CA THR A 331 -10.95 -22.22 -33.17
C THR A 331 -11.21 -23.09 -31.94
N VAL A 332 -10.44 -22.85 -30.87
CA VAL A 332 -10.54 -23.57 -29.60
C VAL A 332 -10.99 -22.62 -28.50
N THR A 333 -11.75 -23.13 -27.52
CA THR A 333 -12.07 -22.36 -26.30
C THR A 333 -11.17 -22.82 -25.17
N VAL A 334 -10.32 -21.93 -24.70
CA VAL A 334 -9.39 -22.17 -23.60
C VAL A 334 -10.07 -21.77 -22.29
N ARG A 335 -10.05 -22.67 -21.31
CA ARG A 335 -10.71 -22.49 -20.01
C ARG A 335 -9.70 -22.57 -18.89
N GLU A 336 -9.99 -21.86 -17.81
CA GLU A 336 -9.13 -21.83 -16.64
C GLU A 336 -9.05 -23.23 -15.99
N GLY A 337 -7.83 -23.72 -15.78
CA GLY A 337 -7.58 -25.00 -15.11
C GLY A 337 -7.91 -26.24 -15.93
N GLU A 338 -8.34 -26.09 -17.18
CA GLU A 338 -8.65 -27.20 -18.09
C GLU A 338 -7.58 -27.35 -19.19
N GLU A 339 -7.32 -28.60 -19.62
CA GLU A 339 -6.51 -28.90 -20.80
C GLU A 339 -7.37 -28.91 -22.06
N THR A 340 -7.14 -27.96 -22.96
CA THR A 340 -7.71 -27.92 -24.30
C THR A 340 -6.80 -28.69 -25.25
N ARG A 341 -7.18 -29.91 -25.65
CA ARG A 341 -6.37 -30.75 -26.55
C ARG A 341 -6.88 -30.71 -28.00
N ILE A 342 -5.97 -30.50 -28.94
CA ILE A 342 -6.18 -30.66 -30.38
C ILE A 342 -5.15 -31.61 -30.99
N SER A 343 -5.58 -32.46 -31.93
CA SER A 343 -4.70 -33.47 -32.52
C SER A 343 -5.12 -33.88 -33.93
N GLY A 344 -4.17 -34.17 -34.81
CA GLY A 344 -4.48 -34.52 -36.20
C GLY A 344 -3.27 -34.86 -37.09
N THR A 345 -3.47 -34.89 -38.41
CA THR A 345 -2.40 -35.09 -39.40
C THR A 345 -2.60 -34.13 -40.57
N LEU A 346 -1.56 -33.37 -40.93
CA LEU A 346 -1.56 -32.47 -42.07
C LEU A 346 -1.49 -33.25 -43.38
N THR A 347 -2.24 -32.79 -44.39
CA THR A 347 -2.27 -33.36 -45.75
C THR A 347 -1.17 -32.75 -46.61
N ALA A 348 -0.39 -33.55 -47.36
CA ALA A 348 0.66 -33.02 -48.23
C ALA A 348 0.10 -32.21 -49.41
N GLU A 349 0.75 -31.09 -49.78
CA GLU A 349 0.38 -30.26 -50.92
C GLU A 349 0.93 -30.82 -52.23
N THR A 350 0.06 -31.03 -53.22
CA THR A 350 0.44 -31.40 -54.59
C THR A 350 0.93 -30.16 -55.36
N ARG A 351 2.17 -30.19 -55.86
CA ARG A 351 2.79 -29.07 -56.60
C ARG A 351 1.99 -28.67 -57.84
N GLN A 352 1.57 -27.40 -57.91
CA GLN A 352 1.34 -26.68 -59.17
C GLN A 352 2.17 -25.38 -59.17
N GLN A 353 2.72 -25.04 -60.34
CA GLN A 353 3.72 -23.99 -60.59
C GLN A 353 3.21 -22.55 -60.37
N PRO A 354 4.13 -21.57 -60.16
CA PRO A 354 3.80 -20.28 -59.57
C PRO A 354 3.38 -19.20 -60.60
N ALA A 355 2.46 -18.32 -60.20
CA ALA A 355 2.17 -17.05 -60.88
C ALA A 355 2.48 -15.86 -59.95
N LYS A 356 3.15 -14.87 -60.51
CA LYS A 356 3.55 -13.57 -59.92
C LYS A 356 2.35 -12.77 -59.43
N THR A 357 2.45 -12.12 -58.26
CA THR A 357 1.86 -10.78 -58.08
C THR A 357 2.47 -9.99 -56.91
N THR A 358 2.47 -8.68 -57.12
CA THR A 358 3.10 -7.57 -56.42
C THR A 358 2.18 -7.00 -55.31
N ALA A 359 2.71 -6.62 -54.13
CA ALA A 359 2.14 -5.60 -53.23
C ALA A 359 3.16 -5.27 -52.12
N GLN A 360 3.83 -4.12 -52.17
CA GLN A 360 3.48 -2.83 -51.53
C GLN A 360 3.85 -2.74 -50.04
N VAL A 361 4.98 -2.05 -49.82
CA VAL A 361 5.50 -1.59 -48.53
C VAL A 361 4.67 -0.37 -48.08
N ALA A 362 4.12 -0.43 -46.87
CA ALA A 362 3.66 0.75 -46.15
C ALA A 362 4.43 0.83 -44.83
N ALA A 363 5.32 1.82 -44.76
CA ALA A 363 6.01 2.22 -43.55
C ALA A 363 5.05 2.98 -42.63
N SER A 364 5.01 2.63 -41.34
CA SER A 364 4.55 3.51 -40.28
C SER A 364 5.60 3.53 -39.17
N SER A 365 6.35 4.62 -39.15
CA SER A 365 7.29 5.00 -38.10
C SER A 365 6.56 5.84 -37.04
N GLN A 366 6.46 5.34 -35.81
CA GLN A 366 6.31 6.15 -34.59
C GLN A 366 7.05 5.45 -33.43
N PRO A 367 7.76 6.20 -32.58
CA PRO A 367 8.62 5.64 -31.54
C PRO A 367 7.80 5.27 -30.29
N VAL A 368 7.95 4.05 -29.79
CA VAL A 368 7.36 3.61 -28.52
C VAL A 368 8.41 3.75 -27.42
N SER A 369 8.25 4.76 -26.58
CA SER A 369 8.92 4.83 -25.28
C SER A 369 8.07 4.09 -24.24
N SER A 370 8.47 2.87 -23.86
CA SER A 370 7.92 2.16 -22.71
C SER A 370 9.02 1.98 -21.66
N ASN A 371 8.84 2.57 -20.49
CA ASN A 371 9.66 2.27 -19.32
C ASN A 371 9.36 0.82 -18.90
N GLY A 372 10.30 -0.09 -19.21
CA GLY A 372 10.25 -1.48 -18.82
C GLY A 372 10.29 -1.63 -17.30
N SER A 373 9.37 -2.41 -16.75
CA SER A 373 9.51 -2.98 -15.41
C SER A 373 9.42 -4.48 -15.56
N ALA A 374 10.45 -5.21 -15.10
CA ALA A 374 10.37 -6.67 -15.08
C ALA A 374 9.30 -7.13 -14.10
N SER A 375 8.59 -8.21 -14.43
CA SER A 375 7.80 -8.94 -13.43
C SER A 375 8.62 -10.12 -12.90
N ILE A 376 8.60 -10.32 -11.58
CA ILE A 376 9.32 -11.40 -10.90
C ILE A 376 8.29 -12.23 -10.14
N SER A 377 8.27 -13.53 -10.35
CA SER A 377 7.58 -14.48 -9.48
C SER A 377 8.57 -15.45 -8.85
N THR A 378 8.34 -15.80 -7.59
CA THR A 378 9.16 -16.78 -6.87
C THR A 378 8.42 -18.12 -6.83
N GLU A 379 9.09 -19.19 -7.24
CA GLU A 379 8.59 -20.55 -7.23
C GLU A 379 8.68 -21.16 -5.82
N SER A 380 7.94 -22.26 -5.60
CA SER A 380 7.90 -22.96 -4.30
C SER A 380 9.28 -23.47 -3.82
N ASN A 381 10.22 -23.70 -4.73
CA ASN A 381 11.59 -24.11 -4.44
C ASN A 381 12.56 -22.93 -4.22
N GLY A 382 12.06 -21.68 -4.27
CA GLY A 382 12.84 -20.46 -4.12
C GLY A 382 13.44 -19.91 -5.42
N ASP A 383 13.29 -20.58 -6.56
CA ASP A 383 13.72 -20.06 -7.87
C ASP A 383 12.90 -18.85 -8.29
N LEU A 384 13.43 -18.01 -9.17
CA LEU A 384 12.68 -16.90 -9.78
C LEU A 384 12.29 -17.22 -11.21
N LYS A 385 11.11 -16.76 -11.63
CA LYS A 385 10.78 -16.50 -13.03
C LYS A 385 10.75 -15.00 -13.24
N ILE A 386 11.62 -14.51 -14.11
CA ILE A 386 11.74 -13.09 -14.42
C ILE A 386 11.22 -12.88 -15.83
N THR A 387 10.27 -11.95 -15.99
CA THR A 387 9.76 -11.52 -17.28
C THR A 387 10.27 -10.14 -17.63
N VAL A 388 11.01 -10.02 -18.73
CA VAL A 388 11.53 -8.74 -19.26
C VAL A 388 11.11 -8.63 -20.72
N ASP A 389 10.48 -7.53 -21.12
CA ASP A 389 10.01 -7.29 -22.50
C ASP A 389 9.22 -8.45 -23.14
N GLY A 390 8.40 -9.12 -22.32
CA GLY A 390 7.57 -10.25 -22.71
C GLY A 390 8.29 -11.60 -22.82
N ILE A 391 9.55 -11.68 -22.37
CA ILE A 391 10.29 -12.94 -22.26
C ILE A 391 10.41 -13.35 -20.79
N THR A 392 9.87 -14.51 -20.45
CA THR A 392 9.99 -15.11 -19.11
C THR A 392 11.12 -16.12 -19.09
N PHE A 393 12.04 -15.98 -18.13
CA PHE A 393 13.18 -16.87 -18.00
C PHE A 393 13.50 -17.21 -16.52
N PRO A 394 13.94 -18.44 -16.21
CA PRO A 394 14.14 -18.87 -14.82
C PRO A 394 15.55 -18.57 -14.28
N MET A 395 15.63 -18.08 -13.05
CA MET A 395 16.87 -17.95 -12.28
C MET A 395 16.84 -18.90 -11.07
N ILE A 396 17.77 -19.85 -11.03
CA ILE A 396 17.88 -20.88 -10.00
C ILE A 396 18.48 -20.30 -8.74
N LEU A 397 17.84 -20.54 -7.58
CA LEU A 397 18.42 -20.16 -6.30
C LEU A 397 19.63 -21.05 -5.98
N VAL A 398 20.78 -20.43 -5.81
CA VAL A 398 21.99 -21.05 -5.26
C VAL A 398 22.17 -20.55 -3.84
N GLU A 399 21.89 -21.41 -2.85
CA GLU A 399 22.13 -21.09 -1.46
C GLU A 399 23.64 -21.02 -1.19
N GLY A 400 24.10 -19.85 -0.77
CA GLY A 400 25.49 -19.56 -0.47
C GLY A 400 26.02 -20.42 0.68
N GLY A 401 27.33 -20.49 0.81
CA GLY A 401 27.95 -21.31 1.83
C GLY A 401 29.46 -21.34 1.69
N THR A 402 30.08 -21.99 2.67
CA THR A 402 31.53 -22.22 2.69
C THR A 402 31.84 -23.55 2.00
N PHE A 403 32.72 -23.54 1.00
CA PHE A 403 33.17 -24.73 0.29
C PHE A 403 34.69 -24.71 0.07
N THR A 404 35.24 -25.89 -0.22
CA THR A 404 36.63 -26.01 -0.67
C THR A 404 36.66 -25.86 -2.19
N MET A 405 37.20 -24.75 -2.66
CA MET A 405 37.40 -24.46 -4.07
C MET A 405 38.75 -25.04 -4.52
N GLY A 406 38.79 -25.61 -5.73
CA GLY A 406 39.98 -26.23 -6.30
C GLY A 406 40.15 -27.71 -5.98
N SER A 407 41.31 -28.25 -6.35
CA SER A 407 41.60 -29.67 -6.19
C SER A 407 43.07 -29.92 -5.88
N SER A 408 43.36 -31.11 -5.34
CA SER A 408 44.70 -31.53 -4.92
C SER A 408 45.48 -32.21 -6.04
N ASP A 409 44.84 -32.45 -7.18
CA ASP A 409 45.46 -33.01 -8.37
C ASP A 409 46.37 -31.96 -9.05
N HIS A 410 47.54 -32.39 -9.53
CA HIS A 410 48.54 -31.54 -10.20
C HIS A 410 48.06 -30.86 -11.49
N SER A 411 46.81 -31.09 -11.88
CA SER A 411 46.21 -30.57 -13.10
C SER A 411 45.09 -29.55 -12.85
N SER A 412 44.69 -29.34 -11.59
CA SER A 412 43.89 -28.16 -11.23
C SER A 412 44.80 -26.95 -11.06
N SER A 413 44.38 -25.81 -11.63
CA SER A 413 45.16 -24.58 -11.72
C SER A 413 45.19 -23.75 -10.42
N HIS A 414 44.62 -24.26 -9.33
CA HIS A 414 44.91 -23.78 -7.97
C HIS A 414 44.67 -24.86 -6.91
N LYS A 415 45.46 -24.81 -5.84
CA LYS A 415 45.34 -25.71 -4.69
C LYS A 415 43.98 -25.55 -3.98
N PRO A 416 43.54 -26.58 -3.22
CA PRO A 416 42.32 -26.50 -2.44
C PRO A 416 42.40 -25.35 -1.43
N HIS A 417 41.39 -24.48 -1.40
CA HIS A 417 41.29 -23.38 -0.45
C HIS A 417 39.83 -23.09 -0.11
N THR A 418 39.60 -22.37 0.99
CA THR A 418 38.24 -22.13 1.51
C THR A 418 37.67 -20.84 0.94
N VAL A 419 36.46 -20.93 0.38
CA VAL A 419 35.66 -19.79 -0.09
C VAL A 419 34.28 -19.84 0.52
N THR A 420 33.74 -18.68 0.89
CA THR A 420 32.37 -18.48 1.40
C THR A 420 31.63 -17.55 0.47
N LEU A 421 30.44 -17.95 0.04
CA LEU A 421 29.59 -17.19 -0.88
C LEU A 421 28.27 -16.80 -0.23
N ASP A 422 27.73 -15.66 -0.63
CA ASP A 422 26.33 -15.30 -0.39
C ASP A 422 25.37 -16.14 -1.23
N ASP A 423 24.08 -16.08 -0.90
CA ASP A 423 23.05 -16.59 -1.81
C ASP A 423 23.03 -15.74 -3.09
N PHE A 424 22.83 -16.39 -4.22
CA PHE A 424 22.61 -15.72 -5.50
C PHE A 424 21.65 -16.53 -6.36
N TYR A 425 21.08 -15.90 -7.38
CA TYR A 425 20.35 -16.61 -8.40
C TYR A 425 21.22 -16.77 -9.64
N MET A 426 21.19 -17.93 -10.29
CA MET A 426 21.95 -18.21 -11.50
C MET A 426 21.03 -18.63 -12.63
N PHE A 427 21.25 -18.11 -13.82
CA PHE A 427 20.43 -18.44 -14.98
C PHE A 427 20.52 -19.95 -15.30
N ARG A 428 19.37 -20.58 -15.58
CA ARG A 428 19.24 -22.05 -15.61
C ARG A 428 20.13 -22.73 -16.68
N SER A 429 20.41 -22.05 -17.78
CA SER A 429 21.27 -22.50 -18.88
C SER A 429 22.26 -21.41 -19.26
N GLU A 430 23.15 -21.72 -20.20
CA GLU A 430 23.89 -20.70 -20.95
C GLU A 430 22.93 -19.68 -21.57
N MET A 431 23.42 -18.47 -21.83
CA MET A 431 22.65 -17.44 -22.51
C MET A 431 22.29 -17.89 -23.93
N THR A 432 21.00 -17.85 -24.29
CA THR A 432 20.55 -18.36 -25.59
C THR A 432 20.65 -17.32 -26.70
N GLN A 433 20.74 -17.77 -27.95
CA GLN A 433 20.70 -16.91 -29.14
C GLN A 433 19.41 -16.09 -29.20
N PHE A 434 18.27 -16.65 -28.76
CA PHE A 434 17.01 -15.92 -28.69
C PHE A 434 17.06 -14.75 -27.71
N MET A 435 17.53 -15.01 -26.48
CA MET A 435 17.66 -13.97 -25.45
C MET A 435 18.63 -12.88 -25.90
N TRP A 436 19.79 -13.27 -26.45
CA TRP A 436 20.75 -12.32 -27.00
C TRP A 436 20.13 -11.48 -28.11
N GLN A 437 19.54 -12.10 -29.13
CA GLN A 437 18.97 -11.42 -30.28
C GLN A 437 17.83 -10.46 -29.88
N LYS A 438 17.06 -10.78 -28.83
CA LYS A 438 16.03 -9.87 -28.31
C LYS A 438 16.63 -8.53 -27.88
N PHE A 439 17.69 -8.54 -27.09
CA PHE A 439 18.25 -7.31 -26.51
C PHE A 439 19.31 -6.67 -27.42
N MET A 440 20.00 -7.45 -28.23
CA MET A 440 21.10 -6.99 -29.08
C MET A 440 20.68 -6.72 -30.52
N GLY A 441 19.55 -7.29 -30.97
CA GLY A 441 19.01 -7.09 -32.32
C GLY A 441 19.70 -7.91 -33.41
N SER A 442 20.81 -8.58 -33.10
CA SER A 442 21.57 -9.44 -34.00
C SER A 442 21.94 -10.75 -33.31
N ASN A 443 22.33 -11.76 -34.09
CA ASN A 443 22.82 -13.05 -33.58
C ASN A 443 24.21 -13.32 -34.16
N PRO A 444 25.29 -13.11 -33.37
CA PRO A 444 26.68 -13.20 -33.84
C PRO A 444 27.20 -14.64 -33.94
N SER A 445 26.47 -15.60 -33.37
CA SER A 445 26.83 -17.02 -33.31
C SER A 445 27.20 -17.56 -34.69
N SER A 446 28.32 -18.25 -34.81
CA SER A 446 28.83 -18.78 -36.08
C SER A 446 28.58 -20.27 -36.28
N ASN A 447 28.27 -21.00 -35.20
CA ASN A 447 28.09 -22.44 -35.19
C ASN A 447 26.66 -22.83 -35.61
N ASN A 448 25.86 -23.44 -34.72
CA ASN A 448 24.46 -23.75 -34.99
C ASN A 448 23.55 -22.54 -34.82
N LYS A 449 22.44 -22.49 -35.57
CA LYS A 449 21.49 -21.38 -35.57
C LYS A 449 20.13 -21.84 -35.04
N GLY A 450 19.61 -21.11 -34.06
CA GLY A 450 18.26 -21.34 -33.54
C GLY A 450 18.11 -20.75 -32.13
N GLY A 451 16.89 -20.40 -31.75
CA GLY A 451 16.64 -19.69 -30.48
C GLY A 451 17.01 -20.48 -29.22
N GLY A 452 17.05 -21.81 -29.30
CA GLY A 452 17.42 -22.72 -28.22
C GLY A 452 18.91 -23.00 -28.07
N TYR A 453 19.75 -22.58 -29.03
CA TYR A 453 21.20 -22.75 -28.95
C TYR A 453 21.83 -21.66 -28.07
N PRO A 454 22.98 -21.93 -27.43
CA PRO A 454 23.70 -20.90 -26.70
C PRO A 454 24.31 -19.87 -27.66
N VAL A 455 24.42 -18.62 -27.20
CA VAL A 455 25.09 -17.57 -27.95
C VAL A 455 26.61 -17.69 -27.79
N GLU A 456 27.32 -17.70 -28.91
CA GLU A 456 28.78 -17.67 -28.99
C GLU A 456 29.23 -16.56 -29.94
N ASN A 457 30.55 -16.39 -30.09
CA ASN A 457 31.17 -15.35 -30.88
C ASN A 457 30.81 -13.93 -30.38
N VAL A 458 30.83 -13.77 -29.05
CA VAL A 458 30.55 -12.51 -28.34
C VAL A 458 31.77 -12.05 -27.56
N SER A 459 32.15 -10.77 -27.68
CA SER A 459 33.23 -10.17 -26.91
C SER A 459 32.78 -9.78 -25.50
N PHE A 460 33.73 -9.57 -24.57
CA PHE A 460 33.39 -9.10 -23.22
C PHE A 460 32.66 -7.76 -23.24
N GLY A 461 33.04 -6.85 -24.15
CA GLY A 461 32.36 -5.56 -24.33
C GLY A 461 30.90 -5.70 -24.75
N GLU A 462 30.61 -6.62 -25.67
CA GLU A 462 29.22 -6.89 -26.10
C GLU A 462 28.40 -7.57 -25.01
N ILE A 463 29.01 -8.43 -24.19
CA ILE A 463 28.36 -9.02 -23.01
C ILE A 463 27.99 -7.92 -22.01
N GLN A 464 28.89 -6.97 -21.73
CA GLN A 464 28.59 -5.84 -20.85
C GLN A 464 27.45 -4.96 -21.42
N GLU A 465 27.42 -4.77 -22.73
CA GLU A 465 26.33 -4.05 -23.40
C GLU A 465 24.99 -4.81 -23.31
N PHE A 466 25.01 -6.13 -23.50
CA PHE A 466 23.83 -6.98 -23.28
C PHE A 466 23.32 -6.86 -21.84
N LEU A 467 24.20 -6.98 -20.85
CA LEU A 467 23.85 -6.82 -19.42
C LEU A 467 23.30 -5.43 -19.14
N ARG A 468 23.88 -4.37 -19.72
CA ARG A 468 23.38 -3.00 -19.57
C ARG A 468 21.96 -2.87 -20.11
N LYS A 469 21.65 -3.44 -21.28
CA LYS A 469 20.31 -3.42 -21.86
C LYS A 469 19.31 -4.26 -21.06
N LEU A 470 19.72 -5.47 -20.64
CA LEU A 470 18.88 -6.34 -19.82
C LEU A 470 18.56 -5.68 -18.46
N ASN A 471 19.56 -5.08 -17.81
CA ASN A 471 19.39 -4.38 -16.54
C ASN A 471 18.54 -3.13 -16.69
N ALA A 472 18.72 -2.38 -17.78
CA ALA A 472 17.89 -1.21 -18.08
C ALA A 472 16.43 -1.59 -18.35
N ALA A 473 16.18 -2.69 -19.08
CA ALA A 473 14.83 -3.16 -19.38
C ALA A 473 14.14 -3.80 -18.17
N SER A 474 14.91 -4.41 -17.28
CA SER A 474 14.37 -5.15 -16.14
C SER A 474 14.29 -4.34 -14.84
N GLY A 475 15.18 -3.37 -14.64
CA GLY A 475 15.42 -2.77 -13.33
C GLY A 475 16.11 -3.73 -12.34
N LEU A 476 16.77 -4.79 -12.83
CA LEU A 476 17.46 -5.82 -12.03
C LEU A 476 18.96 -5.85 -12.29
N ASP A 477 19.75 -6.25 -11.29
CA ASP A 477 21.22 -6.18 -11.32
C ASP A 477 21.87 -7.48 -11.82
N PHE A 478 21.62 -7.83 -13.10
CA PHE A 478 22.28 -8.98 -13.70
C PHE A 478 23.76 -8.69 -13.95
N ARG A 479 24.60 -9.68 -13.66
CA ARG A 479 26.04 -9.65 -13.93
C ARG A 479 26.55 -11.03 -14.34
N LEU A 480 27.80 -11.12 -14.78
CA LEU A 480 28.51 -12.39 -14.89
C LEU A 480 28.74 -13.00 -13.48
N PRO A 481 28.76 -14.33 -13.35
CA PRO A 481 29.19 -14.98 -12.11
C PRO A 481 30.65 -14.63 -11.81
N THR A 482 30.98 -14.52 -10.53
CA THR A 482 32.39 -14.68 -10.13
C THR A 482 32.82 -16.12 -10.40
N GLU A 483 34.11 -16.33 -10.57
CA GLU A 483 34.66 -17.66 -10.76
C GLU A 483 34.28 -18.60 -9.60
N ALA A 484 34.31 -18.10 -8.37
CA ALA A 484 33.94 -18.89 -7.20
C ALA A 484 32.45 -19.25 -7.19
N GLU A 485 31.56 -18.32 -7.55
CA GLU A 485 30.13 -18.60 -7.72
C GLU A 485 29.89 -19.66 -8.80
N TRP A 486 30.63 -19.59 -9.91
CA TRP A 486 30.54 -20.56 -10.99
C TRP A 486 30.96 -21.96 -10.53
N GLU A 487 32.14 -22.10 -9.90
CA GLU A 487 32.61 -23.42 -9.44
C GLU A 487 31.70 -24.00 -8.35
N TYR A 488 31.26 -23.18 -7.40
CA TYR A 488 30.34 -23.62 -6.35
C TYR A 488 29.03 -24.16 -6.93
N ALA A 489 28.44 -23.42 -7.88
CA ALA A 489 27.21 -23.81 -8.54
C ALA A 489 27.39 -25.06 -9.42
N ALA A 490 28.50 -25.15 -10.16
CA ALA A 490 28.84 -26.32 -11.00
C ALA A 490 29.07 -27.59 -10.16
N ARG A 491 29.58 -27.46 -8.93
CA ARG A 491 29.70 -28.58 -7.99
C ARG A 491 28.37 -29.02 -7.37
N GLY A 492 27.28 -28.27 -7.56
CA GLY A 492 25.96 -28.54 -6.98
C GLY A 492 25.69 -27.79 -5.67
N GLY A 493 26.53 -26.82 -5.28
CA GLY A 493 26.36 -26.00 -4.08
C GLY A 493 26.19 -26.84 -2.81
N ARG A 494 25.25 -26.46 -1.94
CA ARG A 494 24.90 -27.25 -0.73
C ARG A 494 24.33 -28.64 -1.02
N LYS A 495 23.91 -28.89 -2.26
CA LYS A 495 23.36 -30.18 -2.70
C LYS A 495 24.42 -31.05 -3.38
N SER A 496 25.68 -30.62 -3.37
CA SER A 496 26.78 -31.34 -4.02
C SER A 496 26.85 -32.79 -3.56
N ARG A 497 26.95 -33.70 -4.54
CA ARG A 497 27.24 -35.11 -4.31
C ARG A 497 28.70 -35.47 -4.62
N ASN A 498 29.56 -34.45 -4.74
CA ASN A 498 30.97 -34.60 -5.13
C ASN A 498 31.15 -35.38 -6.45
N TYR A 499 30.25 -35.15 -7.42
CA TYR A 499 30.43 -35.70 -8.75
C TYR A 499 31.63 -35.06 -9.46
N ARG A 500 32.27 -35.85 -10.33
CA ARG A 500 33.40 -35.41 -11.14
C ARG A 500 33.02 -34.31 -12.14
N TYR A 501 31.85 -34.44 -12.76
CA TYR A 501 31.26 -33.45 -13.65
C TYR A 501 29.98 -32.90 -13.03
N SER A 502 29.51 -31.76 -13.52
CA SER A 502 28.34 -31.10 -12.95
C SER A 502 27.07 -31.95 -13.13
N GLY A 503 26.68 -32.72 -12.11
CA GLY A 503 25.48 -33.56 -12.07
C GLY A 503 25.67 -35.07 -12.30
N SER A 504 26.87 -35.52 -12.67
CA SER A 504 27.18 -36.94 -12.87
C SER A 504 28.67 -37.25 -12.86
N ASN A 505 29.04 -38.49 -12.57
CA ASN A 505 30.39 -39.01 -12.83
C ASN A 505 30.58 -39.44 -14.30
N ASN A 506 29.49 -39.48 -15.08
CA ASN A 506 29.49 -39.83 -16.49
C ASN A 506 29.33 -38.56 -17.34
N LEU A 507 30.35 -38.22 -18.14
CA LEU A 507 30.37 -36.99 -18.94
C LEU A 507 29.26 -36.97 -19.99
N ASP A 508 28.93 -38.11 -20.59
CA ASP A 508 27.90 -38.21 -21.64
C ASP A 508 26.49 -37.86 -21.15
N GLU A 509 26.21 -38.00 -19.85
CA GLU A 509 24.91 -37.67 -19.28
C GLU A 509 24.70 -36.16 -19.17
N VAL A 510 25.78 -35.40 -18.99
CA VAL A 510 25.72 -33.99 -18.56
C VAL A 510 26.32 -33.02 -19.55
N ALA A 511 27.10 -33.48 -20.52
CA ALA A 511 27.88 -32.62 -21.41
C ALA A 511 27.74 -32.94 -22.89
N TRP A 512 27.78 -31.88 -23.68
CA TRP A 512 28.19 -31.93 -25.09
C TRP A 512 29.68 -31.61 -25.19
N TYR A 513 30.49 -32.56 -25.64
CA TYR A 513 31.95 -32.44 -25.78
C TYR A 513 32.40 -33.13 -27.06
N GLY A 514 33.69 -33.09 -27.40
CA GLY A 514 34.18 -33.57 -28.70
C GLY A 514 33.79 -35.02 -29.01
N GLY A 515 33.62 -35.87 -28.00
CA GLY A 515 33.22 -37.27 -28.16
C GLY A 515 31.75 -37.49 -28.53
N ASN A 516 30.85 -36.53 -28.31
CA ASN A 516 29.41 -36.73 -28.54
C ASN A 516 28.67 -35.54 -29.20
N SER A 517 29.31 -34.38 -29.36
CA SER A 517 28.67 -33.16 -29.90
C SER A 517 28.63 -33.11 -31.42
N GLY A 518 29.42 -33.94 -32.10
CA GLY A 518 29.67 -33.78 -33.54
C GLY A 518 30.42 -32.48 -33.87
N ASN A 519 31.20 -31.95 -32.92
CA ASN A 519 31.95 -30.69 -33.02
C ASN A 519 31.08 -29.45 -33.27
N ASN A 520 29.85 -29.46 -32.75
CA ASN A 520 28.93 -28.32 -32.81
C ASN A 520 28.27 -28.07 -31.43
N SER A 521 27.82 -26.83 -31.20
CA SER A 521 26.98 -26.50 -30.04
C SER A 521 25.59 -27.12 -30.17
N HIS A 522 24.93 -27.40 -29.05
CA HIS A 522 23.59 -28.01 -29.03
C HIS A 522 22.59 -27.10 -28.31
N GLU A 523 21.30 -27.39 -28.48
CA GLU A 523 20.26 -26.69 -27.74
C GLU A 523 20.47 -26.86 -26.24
N VAL A 524 20.39 -25.75 -25.51
CA VAL A 524 20.57 -25.76 -24.06
C VAL A 524 19.53 -26.66 -23.40
N ARG A 525 19.90 -27.27 -22.28
CA ARG A 525 19.02 -28.16 -21.50
C ARG A 525 18.62 -29.46 -22.21
N SER A 526 19.43 -29.92 -23.17
CA SER A 526 19.28 -31.23 -23.82
C SER A 526 20.03 -32.36 -23.10
N LYS A 527 20.87 -32.02 -22.12
CA LYS A 527 21.55 -32.95 -21.20
C LYS A 527 20.98 -32.87 -19.78
N LYS A 528 21.42 -33.77 -18.91
CA LYS A 528 20.97 -33.83 -17.52
C LYS A 528 21.49 -32.63 -16.73
N PRO A 529 20.67 -31.99 -15.86
CA PRO A 529 21.12 -30.92 -14.99
C PRO A 529 21.90 -31.46 -13.78
N ASN A 530 22.59 -30.55 -13.09
CA ASN A 530 23.18 -30.84 -11.79
C ASN A 530 22.18 -30.80 -10.64
N GLU A 531 22.67 -30.99 -9.41
CA GLU A 531 21.86 -31.11 -8.19
C GLU A 531 21.05 -29.84 -7.86
N LEU A 532 21.42 -28.69 -8.44
CA LEU A 532 20.69 -27.43 -8.31
C LEU A 532 19.65 -27.23 -9.42
N GLY A 533 19.69 -28.03 -10.50
CA GLY A 533 18.85 -27.82 -11.69
C GLY A 533 19.50 -26.92 -12.75
N LEU A 534 20.82 -26.72 -12.69
CA LEU A 534 21.59 -26.00 -13.71
C LEU A 534 22.05 -26.96 -14.80
N TYR A 535 21.90 -26.54 -16.06
CA TYR A 535 22.25 -27.31 -17.25
C TYR A 535 23.52 -26.79 -17.88
N ASP A 536 24.22 -27.65 -18.63
CA ASP A 536 25.33 -27.28 -19.51
C ASP A 536 26.51 -26.63 -18.75
N MET A 537 26.67 -26.93 -17.45
CA MET A 537 27.81 -26.48 -16.63
C MET A 537 29.08 -27.32 -16.88
N SER A 538 28.96 -28.38 -17.69
CA SER A 538 30.04 -29.19 -18.22
C SER A 538 29.78 -29.34 -19.72
N GLY A 539 30.64 -28.79 -20.57
CA GLY A 539 30.50 -28.85 -22.04
C GLY A 539 29.48 -27.87 -22.62
N ASN A 540 29.10 -28.09 -23.88
CA ASN A 540 28.49 -27.10 -24.76
C ASN A 540 29.45 -25.92 -25.01
N LEU A 541 29.37 -24.80 -24.31
CA LEU A 541 30.37 -23.73 -24.40
C LEU A 541 31.19 -23.60 -23.12
N GLU A 542 32.41 -23.08 -23.27
CA GLU A 542 33.10 -22.51 -22.12
C GLU A 542 32.38 -21.23 -21.68
N GLU A 543 32.23 -21.02 -20.37
CA GLU A 543 31.49 -19.89 -19.82
C GLU A 543 32.42 -18.84 -19.20
N ILE A 544 32.34 -17.61 -19.71
CA ILE A 544 33.10 -16.46 -19.20
C ILE A 544 32.62 -16.06 -17.80
N CYS A 545 33.57 -15.85 -16.88
CA CYS A 545 33.37 -15.32 -15.54
C CYS A 545 33.78 -13.84 -15.45
N ALA A 546 33.34 -13.16 -14.39
CA ALA A 546 33.68 -11.75 -14.13
C ALA A 546 35.18 -11.53 -13.85
N ASP A 547 35.85 -12.54 -13.30
CA ASP A 547 37.23 -12.49 -12.83
C ASP A 547 38.24 -12.34 -13.98
N TYR A 548 39.23 -11.47 -13.76
CA TYR A 548 40.47 -11.50 -14.52
C TYR A 548 41.32 -12.72 -14.14
N TYR A 549 41.99 -13.31 -15.11
CA TYR A 549 42.83 -14.47 -14.88
C TYR A 549 44.14 -14.08 -14.16
N ASP A 550 44.39 -14.72 -13.02
CA ASP A 550 45.64 -14.67 -12.26
C ASP A 550 45.83 -16.04 -11.58
N ASP A 551 47.01 -16.63 -11.74
CA ASP A 551 47.38 -17.95 -11.22
C ASP A 551 47.45 -17.97 -9.69
N ASP A 552 47.84 -16.84 -9.09
CA ASP A 552 48.06 -16.72 -7.65
C ASP A 552 46.93 -15.97 -6.94
N TYR A 553 45.87 -15.59 -7.66
CA TYR A 553 44.77 -14.80 -7.09
C TYR A 553 44.23 -15.40 -5.79
N TYR A 554 43.91 -16.71 -5.78
CA TYR A 554 43.33 -17.36 -4.61
C TYR A 554 44.30 -17.60 -3.45
N GLN A 555 45.61 -17.36 -3.63
CA GLN A 555 46.57 -17.37 -2.53
C GLN A 555 46.49 -16.10 -1.69
N LYS A 556 45.95 -15.02 -2.27
CA LYS A 556 45.88 -13.67 -1.68
C LYS A 556 44.46 -13.09 -1.67
N SER A 557 43.46 -13.82 -2.18
CA SER A 557 42.09 -13.34 -2.30
C SER A 557 41.36 -13.32 -0.95
N PRO A 558 40.32 -12.49 -0.80
CA PRO A 558 39.39 -12.64 0.32
C PRO A 558 38.66 -13.99 0.24
N GLN A 559 38.46 -14.63 1.39
CA GLN A 559 37.71 -15.88 1.45
C GLN A 559 36.20 -15.67 1.24
N TYR A 560 35.67 -14.47 1.45
CA TYR A 560 34.25 -14.17 1.32
C TYR A 560 33.97 -13.42 0.02
N ASN A 561 33.12 -13.99 -0.84
CA ASN A 561 32.76 -13.49 -2.18
C ASN A 561 33.97 -12.96 -3.00
N PRO A 562 35.00 -13.79 -3.25
CA PRO A 562 36.17 -13.34 -4.03
C PRO A 562 35.78 -12.96 -5.46
N LEU A 563 36.32 -11.83 -5.93
CA LEU A 563 36.24 -11.37 -7.31
C LEU A 563 37.57 -10.68 -7.70
N ASN A 564 38.28 -11.22 -8.69
CA ASN A 564 39.48 -10.58 -9.23
C ASN A 564 39.11 -9.51 -10.26
N THR A 565 39.30 -8.24 -9.92
CA THR A 565 39.04 -7.11 -10.83
C THR A 565 40.31 -6.48 -11.41
N VAL A 566 41.47 -7.06 -11.11
CA VAL A 566 42.77 -6.54 -11.55
C VAL A 566 43.10 -7.12 -12.92
N LYS A 567 43.16 -6.25 -13.93
CA LYS A 567 43.58 -6.61 -15.28
C LYS A 567 45.02 -7.12 -15.31
N ASP A 568 45.23 -8.27 -15.91
CA ASP A 568 46.57 -8.67 -16.36
C ASP A 568 46.95 -7.90 -17.64
N SER A 569 48.22 -8.01 -18.07
CA SER A 569 48.72 -7.31 -19.26
C SER A 569 47.97 -7.67 -20.55
N ASP A 570 47.37 -8.86 -20.56
CA ASP A 570 46.74 -9.47 -21.73
C ASP A 570 45.20 -9.35 -21.68
N ASN A 571 44.66 -8.69 -20.65
CA ASN A 571 43.23 -8.48 -20.41
C ASN A 571 42.40 -9.78 -20.48
N ARG A 572 42.97 -10.87 -19.96
CA ARG A 572 42.37 -12.22 -20.02
C ARG A 572 41.36 -12.42 -18.90
N HIS A 573 40.21 -12.96 -19.24
CA HIS A 573 39.18 -13.35 -18.27
C HIS A 573 39.17 -14.86 -18.08
N VAL A 574 38.71 -15.27 -16.89
CA VAL A 574 38.50 -16.69 -16.58
C VAL A 574 37.31 -17.23 -17.37
N ASN A 575 37.46 -18.41 -17.96
CA ASN A 575 36.36 -19.21 -18.51
C ASN A 575 36.38 -20.64 -17.93
N ARG A 576 35.21 -21.26 -17.84
CA ARG A 576 34.99 -22.53 -17.12
C ARG A 576 34.08 -23.49 -17.89
N GLY A 577 34.02 -24.76 -17.48
CA GLY A 577 33.02 -25.74 -17.96
C GLY A 577 33.42 -26.61 -19.16
N GLY A 578 34.41 -26.17 -19.95
CA GLY A 578 34.83 -26.88 -21.17
C GLY A 578 33.80 -26.76 -22.29
N ARG A 579 34.18 -27.17 -23.51
CA ARG A 579 33.42 -26.90 -24.74
C ARG A 579 33.09 -28.14 -25.56
N PHE A 580 32.16 -27.98 -26.50
CA PHE A 580 31.68 -29.01 -27.42
C PHE A 580 32.78 -29.53 -28.36
N SER A 581 33.80 -28.72 -28.66
CA SER A 581 34.91 -29.05 -29.56
C SER A 581 36.13 -29.61 -28.85
N GLN A 582 36.08 -29.75 -27.53
CA GLN A 582 37.20 -30.22 -26.74
C GLN A 582 37.48 -31.70 -27.01
N ASP A 583 38.75 -32.02 -27.31
CA ASP A 583 39.21 -33.38 -27.62
C ASP A 583 38.68 -34.42 -26.61
N GLU A 584 38.20 -35.54 -27.11
CA GLU A 584 37.62 -36.63 -26.32
C GLU A 584 38.62 -37.29 -25.35
N THR A 585 39.92 -37.14 -25.59
CA THR A 585 40.98 -37.62 -24.69
C THR A 585 41.22 -36.66 -23.52
N LEU A 586 40.65 -35.45 -23.57
CA LEU A 586 40.87 -34.38 -22.61
C LEU A 586 39.61 -34.07 -21.77
N ILE A 587 38.84 -35.11 -21.40
CA ILE A 587 37.61 -35.03 -20.59
C ILE A 587 37.76 -34.31 -19.24
N VAL A 588 39.00 -34.24 -18.72
CA VAL A 588 39.31 -33.52 -17.49
C VAL A 588 38.94 -32.04 -17.57
N PHE A 589 38.93 -31.46 -18.77
CA PHE A 589 38.59 -30.05 -19.01
C PHE A 589 37.12 -29.69 -18.73
N HIS A 590 36.26 -30.69 -18.59
CA HIS A 590 34.85 -30.50 -18.23
C HIS A 590 34.58 -30.61 -16.72
N GLU A 591 35.62 -30.83 -15.91
CA GLU A 591 35.52 -30.84 -14.45
C GLU A 591 35.30 -29.41 -13.91
N PRO A 592 34.43 -29.22 -12.89
CA PRO A 592 34.18 -27.90 -12.29
C PRO A 592 35.41 -27.18 -11.72
N THR A 593 36.56 -27.86 -11.59
CA THR A 593 37.81 -27.32 -11.04
C THR A 593 38.77 -26.79 -12.09
N ARG A 594 38.47 -26.99 -13.39
CA ARG A 594 39.35 -26.52 -14.46
C ARG A 594 39.08 -25.08 -14.79
N ARG A 595 40.15 -24.29 -14.81
CA ARG A 595 40.15 -22.90 -15.22
C ARG A 595 40.83 -22.79 -16.56
N PHE A 596 40.21 -22.04 -17.45
CA PHE A 596 40.77 -21.58 -18.70
C PHE A 596 40.90 -20.07 -18.65
N TYR A 597 41.53 -19.51 -19.69
CA TYR A 597 41.49 -18.09 -19.93
C TYR A 597 41.34 -17.81 -21.42
N GLU A 598 40.73 -16.67 -21.73
CA GLU A 598 40.63 -16.18 -23.11
C GLU A 598 40.83 -14.66 -23.15
N ASP A 599 41.47 -14.17 -24.22
CA ASP A 599 41.45 -12.75 -24.55
C ASP A 599 40.09 -12.43 -25.19
N LEU A 600 39.28 -11.68 -24.46
CA LEU A 600 37.91 -11.36 -24.85
C LEU A 600 37.79 -10.01 -25.57
N SER A 601 38.88 -9.49 -26.14
CA SER A 601 38.83 -8.38 -27.08
C SER A 601 38.04 -8.73 -28.34
N THR A 602 37.95 -10.01 -28.69
CA THR A 602 37.10 -10.55 -29.77
C THR A 602 36.28 -11.75 -29.29
N GLY A 603 35.15 -12.01 -29.93
CA GLY A 603 34.33 -13.18 -29.65
C GLY A 603 34.97 -14.48 -30.11
N SER A 604 34.56 -15.60 -29.49
CA SER A 604 35.04 -16.95 -29.80
C SER A 604 33.87 -17.90 -30.06
N TRP A 605 34.03 -18.77 -31.07
CA TRP A 605 32.98 -19.69 -31.54
C TRP A 605 32.69 -20.86 -30.60
N SER A 606 33.46 -20.99 -29.52
CA SER A 606 33.32 -22.02 -28.49
C SER A 606 33.07 -21.47 -27.09
N THR A 607 32.88 -20.15 -26.96
CA THR A 607 32.78 -19.47 -25.67
C THR A 607 31.49 -18.66 -25.61
N GLY A 608 30.75 -18.86 -24.54
CA GLY A 608 29.53 -18.13 -24.21
C GLY A 608 29.58 -17.60 -22.80
N PHE A 609 28.41 -17.37 -22.22
CA PHE A 609 28.30 -16.88 -20.85
C PHE A 609 26.96 -17.22 -20.22
N ARG A 610 26.91 -17.04 -18.91
CA ARG A 610 25.70 -17.12 -18.09
C ARG A 610 25.63 -15.91 -17.19
N ILE A 611 24.43 -15.60 -16.70
CA ILE A 611 24.20 -14.46 -15.82
C ILE A 611 23.78 -14.91 -14.42
N VAL A 612 24.14 -14.11 -13.43
CA VAL A 612 23.67 -14.23 -12.06
C VAL A 612 22.99 -12.94 -11.61
N LEU A 613 22.20 -13.06 -10.54
CA LEU A 613 21.50 -11.97 -9.88
C LEU A 613 21.73 -12.11 -8.37
N PRO A 614 22.37 -11.14 -7.70
CA PRO A 614 22.58 -11.20 -6.26
C PRO A 614 21.25 -11.31 -5.50
N ARG A 615 21.22 -12.02 -4.37
CA ARG A 615 20.06 -12.09 -3.47
C ARG A 615 20.29 -11.13 -2.30
N LYS A 616 19.39 -10.16 -2.12
CA LYS A 616 19.43 -9.25 -0.95
C LYS A 616 18.90 -9.98 0.29
N GLY A 617 19.39 -9.59 1.47
CA GLY A 617 18.90 -10.11 2.76
C GLY A 617 17.37 -10.03 2.84
N GLY A 618 16.71 -11.15 3.15
CA GLY A 618 15.25 -11.28 3.13
C GLY A 618 14.68 -12.03 1.91
N GLY A 619 15.51 -12.58 1.03
CA GLY A 619 15.06 -13.49 -0.04
C GLY A 619 14.56 -12.82 -1.33
N GLN A 620 14.93 -11.55 -1.56
CA GLN A 620 14.55 -10.80 -2.75
C GLN A 620 15.69 -10.68 -3.76
N ALA A 621 15.33 -10.64 -5.05
CA ALA A 621 16.26 -10.37 -6.16
C ALA A 621 16.81 -8.93 -6.11
N ALA A 622 18.11 -8.75 -6.39
CA ALA A 622 18.73 -7.44 -6.42
C ALA A 622 18.25 -6.58 -7.62
N THR A 623 17.84 -5.33 -7.35
CA THR A 623 17.44 -4.36 -8.37
C THR A 623 18.63 -3.58 -8.92
N ALA A 624 18.69 -3.37 -10.25
CA ALA A 624 19.70 -2.55 -10.90
C ALA A 624 19.50 -1.10 -10.48
N THR A 625 20.37 -0.68 -9.59
CA THR A 625 20.66 0.72 -9.37
C THR A 625 22.04 0.93 -9.97
N ARG A 626 22.13 1.50 -11.17
CA ARG A 626 23.43 1.91 -11.76
C ARG A 626 23.38 3.38 -12.14
N PRO A 627 24.48 4.13 -12.07
CA PRO A 627 25.88 3.75 -12.38
C PRO A 627 26.76 3.69 -11.11
N ASP A 628 27.94 3.09 -11.01
CA ASP A 628 28.86 2.31 -11.85
C ASP A 628 29.77 1.53 -10.86
N TYR A 629 30.57 0.59 -11.37
CA TYR A 629 31.64 -0.14 -10.66
C TYR A 629 32.43 0.70 -9.63
N VAL A 630 32.47 0.27 -8.36
CA VAL A 630 33.55 0.55 -7.38
C VAL A 630 33.65 -0.68 -6.46
N GLN A 631 34.57 -1.62 -6.72
CA GLN A 631 35.89 -1.73 -6.09
C GLN A 631 35.87 -1.60 -4.55
N VAL A 632 35.81 -2.72 -3.84
CA VAL A 632 36.25 -2.77 -2.44
C VAL A 632 37.56 -3.55 -2.38
N GLY A 633 38.66 -2.84 -2.62
CA GLY A 633 39.98 -3.28 -2.19
C GLY A 633 40.07 -3.11 -0.68
N ASN A 634 40.13 -4.22 0.06
CA ASN A 634 40.46 -4.18 1.48
C ASN A 634 41.96 -3.98 1.66
N ASN A 635 42.37 -2.76 1.98
CA ASN A 635 43.62 -2.52 2.71
C ASN A 635 43.27 -1.98 4.11
N ALA A 636 43.85 -2.62 5.12
CA ALA A 636 43.57 -2.36 6.53
C ALA A 636 43.97 -0.94 6.96
N GLY A 637 43.02 -0.20 7.56
CA GLY A 637 43.22 1.07 8.24
C GLY A 637 42.04 2.04 8.01
N SER A 638 41.11 2.14 8.96
CA SER A 638 39.88 2.97 8.90
C SER A 638 39.07 2.78 7.60
N ALA A 639 38.26 1.72 7.54
CA ALA A 639 37.51 1.34 6.35
C ALA A 639 36.45 2.38 5.97
N THR A 640 36.84 3.38 5.17
CA THR A 640 35.93 4.31 4.51
C THR A 640 34.94 3.52 3.65
N ARG A 641 33.64 3.81 3.77
CA ARG A 641 32.60 3.20 2.94
C ARG A 641 32.08 4.18 1.91
N THR A 642 32.03 3.75 0.66
CA THR A 642 31.49 4.54 -0.45
C THR A 642 30.03 4.18 -0.68
N PHE A 643 29.21 5.21 -0.86
CA PHE A 643 27.79 5.14 -1.20
C PHE A 643 27.57 5.93 -2.49
N THR A 644 26.51 5.60 -3.23
CA THR A 644 26.18 6.28 -4.49
C THR A 644 24.73 6.76 -4.47
N ALA A 645 24.51 8.01 -4.87
CA ALA A 645 23.17 8.58 -5.09
C ALA A 645 23.11 9.17 -6.50
N ASN A 646 22.22 8.63 -7.35
CA ASN A 646 22.06 9.04 -8.75
C ASN A 646 23.41 9.13 -9.52
N GLY A 647 24.30 8.16 -9.31
CA GLY A 647 25.62 8.10 -9.94
C GLY A 647 26.72 8.95 -9.29
N TYR A 648 26.39 9.78 -8.31
CA TYR A 648 27.38 10.53 -7.54
C TYR A 648 27.84 9.72 -6.33
N SER A 649 29.14 9.40 -6.27
CA SER A 649 29.75 8.65 -5.16
C SER A 649 30.13 9.57 -4.01
N PHE A 650 29.90 9.13 -2.78
CA PHE A 650 30.28 9.85 -1.56
C PHE A 650 30.74 8.88 -0.47
N GLU A 651 31.59 9.36 0.42
CA GLU A 651 32.30 8.52 1.39
C GLU A 651 31.82 8.78 2.83
N MET A 652 31.70 7.71 3.62
CA MET A 652 31.31 7.71 5.03
C MET A 652 32.36 6.96 5.85
N ILE A 653 32.72 7.49 7.00
CA ILE A 653 33.69 6.91 7.93
C ILE A 653 32.94 6.19 9.05
N PRO A 654 33.18 4.90 9.30
CA PRO A 654 32.71 4.22 10.50
C PRO A 654 33.33 4.87 11.74
N VAL A 655 32.48 5.27 12.68
CA VAL A 655 32.89 5.80 13.98
C VAL A 655 32.49 4.79 15.04
N GLU A 656 33.49 4.12 15.60
CA GLU A 656 33.30 3.20 16.71
C GLU A 656 32.89 3.98 17.96
N GLY A 657 31.75 3.59 18.53
CA GLY A 657 31.19 4.17 19.73
C GLY A 657 32.12 4.08 20.94
N GLY A 658 31.90 4.96 21.91
CA GLY A 658 32.75 5.06 23.07
C GLY A 658 32.31 6.18 24.00
N THR A 659 32.93 6.21 25.17
CA THR A 659 32.73 7.29 26.15
C THR A 659 33.78 8.37 25.96
N PHE A 660 33.35 9.62 25.87
CA PHE A 660 34.24 10.77 25.79
C PHE A 660 33.77 11.92 26.67
N THR A 661 34.70 12.82 26.97
CA THR A 661 34.39 14.06 27.67
C THR A 661 33.91 15.08 26.65
N MET A 662 32.60 15.29 26.61
CA MET A 662 31.95 16.34 25.82
C MET A 662 31.99 17.67 26.58
N GLY A 663 32.25 18.78 25.89
CA GLY A 663 32.31 20.10 26.53
C GLY A 663 33.54 20.92 26.17
N TRP A 664 33.54 22.19 26.58
CA TRP A 664 34.68 23.11 26.36
C TRP A 664 35.26 23.63 27.67
N SER A 665 34.42 24.08 28.63
CA SER A 665 34.89 24.81 29.82
C SER A 665 34.39 24.16 31.11
N ASN A 666 34.92 24.63 32.25
CA ASN A 666 34.46 24.21 33.58
C ASN A 666 33.40 25.16 34.17
N THR A 667 33.06 26.25 33.48
CA THR A 667 32.28 27.37 34.05
C THR A 667 31.04 27.76 33.25
N ASP A 668 30.86 27.27 32.02
CA ASP A 668 29.84 27.79 31.11
C ASP A 668 28.74 26.76 30.77
N GLU A 669 27.81 27.18 29.89
CA GLU A 669 26.65 26.44 29.35
C GLU A 669 27.01 25.15 28.57
N HIS A 670 28.31 24.85 28.41
CA HIS A 670 28.80 23.60 27.84
C HIS A 670 29.95 23.02 28.66
N ARG A 671 29.66 22.79 29.94
CA ARG A 671 30.55 22.18 30.91
C ARG A 671 30.99 20.77 30.50
N PHE A 672 32.23 20.41 30.84
CA PHE A 672 32.70 19.04 30.64
C PHE A 672 31.80 18.02 31.33
N HIS A 673 31.36 17.01 30.57
CA HIS A 673 30.54 15.90 31.04
C HIS A 673 30.81 14.65 30.18
N GLN A 674 30.53 13.47 30.74
CA GLN A 674 30.74 12.21 30.01
C GLN A 674 29.54 11.90 29.13
N VAL A 675 29.81 11.56 27.87
CA VAL A 675 28.81 11.05 26.93
C VAL A 675 29.33 9.75 26.32
N THR A 676 28.47 8.75 26.29
CA THR A 676 28.71 7.46 25.65
C THR A 676 27.89 7.36 24.37
N LEU A 677 28.54 7.05 23.25
CA LEU A 677 27.89 6.86 21.96
C LEU A 677 27.96 5.40 21.49
N SER A 678 26.91 4.96 20.80
CA SER A 678 26.91 3.73 20.00
C SER A 678 27.66 3.91 18.68
N ASP A 679 27.96 2.81 17.99
CA ASP A 679 28.56 2.86 16.65
C ASP A 679 27.64 3.58 15.65
N TYR A 680 28.24 4.37 14.78
CA TYR A 680 27.58 5.05 13.67
C TYR A 680 28.58 5.28 12.53
N MET A 681 28.12 5.85 11.43
CA MET A 681 28.99 6.37 10.39
C MET A 681 28.74 7.85 10.22
N LEU A 682 29.78 8.59 9.88
CA LEU A 682 29.70 10.02 9.61
C LEU A 682 30.35 10.32 8.26
N GLY A 683 29.78 11.24 7.48
CA GLY A 683 30.33 11.63 6.18
C GLY A 683 31.80 12.03 6.28
N LYS A 684 32.64 11.54 5.36
CA LYS A 684 34.08 11.88 5.31
C LYS A 684 34.30 13.37 5.09
N PHE A 685 33.41 13.99 4.31
CA PHE A 685 33.35 15.42 4.02
C PHE A 685 31.99 15.99 4.40
N GLU A 686 31.87 17.32 4.40
CA GLU A 686 30.58 18.00 4.35
C GLU A 686 29.80 17.56 3.10
N VAL A 687 28.46 17.66 3.12
CA VAL A 687 27.68 17.38 1.91
C VAL A 687 28.08 18.35 0.81
N THR A 688 28.65 17.82 -0.26
CA THR A 688 29.14 18.60 -1.40
C THR A 688 28.00 19.06 -2.32
N GLU A 689 28.22 20.10 -3.12
CA GLU A 689 27.32 20.59 -4.17
C GLU A 689 26.97 19.50 -5.19
N GLY A 690 27.92 18.63 -5.54
CA GLY A 690 27.69 17.51 -6.46
C GLY A 690 26.71 16.49 -5.87
N LEU A 691 26.95 16.04 -4.64
CA LEU A 691 26.02 15.17 -3.91
C LEU A 691 24.66 15.84 -3.68
N TRP A 692 24.65 17.12 -3.32
CA TRP A 692 23.43 17.92 -3.19
C TRP A 692 22.62 17.93 -4.48
N ASN A 693 23.26 18.24 -5.61
CA ASN A 693 22.61 18.29 -6.91
C ASN A 693 22.08 16.91 -7.32
N ALA A 694 22.84 15.84 -7.06
CA ALA A 694 22.42 14.47 -7.32
C ALA A 694 21.13 14.10 -6.55
N VAL A 695 20.93 14.60 -5.33
CA VAL A 695 19.77 14.28 -4.47
C VAL A 695 18.62 15.27 -4.61
N MET A 696 18.92 16.56 -4.76
CA MET A 696 17.95 17.66 -4.71
C MET A 696 17.61 18.24 -6.08
N GLY A 697 18.41 17.93 -7.12
CA GLY A 697 18.17 18.30 -8.51
C GLY A 697 18.50 19.75 -8.87
N SER A 698 19.07 20.53 -7.94
CA SER A 698 19.55 21.88 -8.22
C SER A 698 20.70 22.26 -7.29
N PRO A 699 21.76 22.94 -7.79
CA PRO A 699 22.91 23.36 -7.00
C PRO A 699 22.56 24.54 -6.06
N THR A 700 23.31 24.69 -4.97
CA THR A 700 23.08 25.76 -3.99
C THR A 700 23.82 27.05 -4.32
N SER A 701 25.01 26.98 -4.95
CA SER A 701 25.81 28.17 -5.26
C SER A 701 26.64 28.08 -6.57
N ASN A 702 26.51 27.01 -7.37
CA ASN A 702 27.18 26.81 -8.67
C ASN A 702 28.73 26.89 -8.64
N LYS A 703 29.37 26.66 -7.49
CA LYS A 703 30.83 26.79 -7.35
C LYS A 703 31.63 25.58 -7.86
N GLY A 704 30.94 24.46 -8.13
CA GLY A 704 31.52 23.20 -8.60
C GLY A 704 31.29 22.07 -7.59
N ASP A 705 31.33 20.83 -8.09
CA ASP A 705 30.82 19.66 -7.36
C ASP A 705 31.50 19.40 -6.03
N ASN A 706 32.78 19.72 -5.89
CA ASN A 706 33.57 19.43 -4.68
C ASN A 706 33.48 20.53 -3.60
N TYR A 707 32.71 21.60 -3.82
CA TYR A 707 32.45 22.59 -2.77
C TYR A 707 31.36 22.09 -1.81
N PRO A 708 31.37 22.46 -0.52
CA PRO A 708 30.25 22.17 0.36
C PRO A 708 28.98 22.89 -0.11
N ALA A 709 27.84 22.22 0.02
CA ALA A 709 26.52 22.81 -0.21
C ALA A 709 26.26 23.90 0.85
N GLY A 710 26.45 25.16 0.45
CA GLY A 710 26.23 26.32 1.30
C GLY A 710 24.80 26.86 1.20
N ASN A 711 24.45 27.84 2.03
CA ASN A 711 23.11 28.43 2.02
C ASN A 711 21.97 27.41 2.28
N VAL A 712 22.23 26.42 3.13
CA VAL A 712 21.28 25.36 3.47
C VAL A 712 20.63 25.66 4.83
N SER A 713 19.29 25.71 4.87
CA SER A 713 18.53 25.74 6.12
C SER A 713 18.40 24.33 6.70
N TYR A 714 18.19 24.23 8.02
CA TYR A 714 18.01 22.94 8.71
C TYR A 714 16.89 22.09 8.06
N ASN A 715 15.77 22.72 7.73
CA ASN A 715 14.63 22.04 7.10
C ASN A 715 15.01 21.41 5.76
N LYS A 716 15.84 22.10 4.96
CA LYS A 716 16.31 21.55 3.68
C LYS A 716 17.36 20.45 3.87
N ALA A 717 18.22 20.55 4.90
CA ALA A 717 19.15 19.48 5.24
C ALA A 717 18.42 18.19 5.67
N VAL A 718 17.34 18.29 6.44
CA VAL A 718 16.47 17.15 6.78
C VAL A 718 15.80 16.57 5.53
N GLN A 719 15.26 17.41 4.65
CA GLN A 719 14.68 16.94 3.38
C GLN A 719 15.71 16.24 2.48
N PHE A 720 16.94 16.75 2.43
CA PHE A 720 18.05 16.10 1.75
C PHE A 720 18.29 14.72 2.35
N CYS A 721 18.41 14.59 3.68
CA CYS A 721 18.62 13.29 4.34
C CYS A 721 17.48 12.33 4.01
N GLN A 722 16.22 12.75 4.12
CA GLN A 722 15.05 11.93 3.76
C GLN A 722 15.02 11.50 2.29
N ARG A 723 15.51 12.34 1.37
CA ARG A 723 15.63 11.98 -0.05
C ARG A 723 16.79 11.02 -0.27
N LEU A 724 17.95 11.30 0.32
CA LEU A 724 19.11 10.42 0.26
C LEU A 724 18.76 9.04 0.82
N SER A 725 18.04 8.96 1.94
CA SER A 725 17.59 7.69 2.51
C SER A 725 16.66 6.92 1.59
N ARG A 726 15.76 7.63 0.90
CA ARG A 726 14.88 7.01 -0.11
C ARG A 726 15.64 6.55 -1.36
N LEU A 727 16.65 7.31 -1.77
CA LEU A 727 17.47 7.00 -2.96
C LEU A 727 18.43 5.84 -2.72
N THR A 728 18.95 5.72 -1.50
CA THR A 728 20.01 4.76 -1.14
C THR A 728 19.48 3.54 -0.39
N GLY A 729 18.28 3.62 0.20
CA GLY A 729 17.72 2.58 1.07
C GLY A 729 18.37 2.50 2.46
N HIS A 730 19.19 3.48 2.83
CA HIS A 730 19.88 3.56 4.12
C HIS A 730 19.35 4.71 4.97
N ASP A 731 19.34 4.59 6.29
CA ASP A 731 18.78 5.62 7.18
C ASP A 731 19.75 6.79 7.42
N PHE A 732 19.94 7.62 6.39
CA PHE A 732 20.71 8.85 6.49
C PHE A 732 19.96 9.92 7.28
N ARG A 733 20.68 10.58 8.18
CA ARG A 733 20.16 11.65 9.05
C ARG A 733 21.23 12.71 9.31
N LEU A 734 20.84 13.78 10.00
CA LEU A 734 21.82 14.67 10.63
C LEU A 734 22.44 13.96 11.84
N PRO A 735 23.74 14.18 12.14
CA PRO A 735 24.34 13.71 13.38
C PRO A 735 23.69 14.39 14.58
N THR A 736 23.67 13.71 15.72
CA THR A 736 23.45 14.40 16.99
C THR A 736 24.62 15.32 17.29
N GLU A 737 24.41 16.33 18.13
CA GLU A 737 25.49 17.22 18.56
C GLU A 737 26.63 16.44 19.24
N ALA A 738 26.29 15.40 20.00
CA ALA A 738 27.26 14.54 20.65
C ALA A 738 28.04 13.68 19.65
N GLU A 739 27.36 13.07 18.67
CA GLU A 739 28.01 12.33 17.57
C GLU A 739 28.95 13.23 16.77
N TRP A 740 28.55 14.47 16.52
CA TRP A 740 29.42 15.41 15.82
C TRP A 740 30.69 15.70 16.64
N GLU A 741 30.56 16.02 17.93
CA GLU A 741 31.72 16.37 18.77
C GLU A 741 32.67 15.19 18.98
N TYR A 742 32.13 13.99 19.20
CA TYR A 742 32.92 12.78 19.37
C TYR A 742 33.77 12.48 18.14
N ALA A 743 33.14 12.52 16.95
CA ALA A 743 33.85 12.35 15.70
C ALA A 743 34.89 13.44 15.50
N ALA A 744 34.56 14.71 15.77
CA ALA A 744 35.50 15.84 15.63
C ALA A 744 36.77 15.64 16.45
N ARG A 745 36.64 15.11 17.68
CA ARG A 745 37.75 14.81 18.59
C ARG A 745 38.59 13.59 18.19
N GLY A 746 38.19 12.83 17.17
CA GLY A 746 38.88 11.62 16.73
C GLY A 746 38.32 10.31 17.29
N GLY A 747 37.14 10.32 17.93
CA GLY A 747 36.49 9.13 18.47
C GLY A 747 37.39 8.34 19.43
N ARG A 748 37.44 7.01 19.29
CA ARG A 748 38.36 6.15 20.08
C ARG A 748 39.84 6.39 19.79
N LEU A 749 40.15 7.04 18.67
CA LEU A 749 41.52 7.37 18.26
C LEU A 749 41.94 8.77 18.72
N SER A 750 41.10 9.45 19.52
CA SER A 750 41.35 10.80 20.00
C SER A 750 42.71 10.92 20.69
N GLN A 751 43.52 11.88 20.26
CA GLN A 751 44.77 12.24 20.93
C GLN A 751 44.60 13.44 21.88
N GLY A 752 43.35 13.83 22.17
CA GLY A 752 43.05 14.96 23.06
C GLY A 752 43.34 16.33 22.45
N TYR A 753 43.36 16.44 21.12
CA TYR A 753 43.59 17.70 20.44
C TYR A 753 42.48 18.73 20.67
N THR A 754 42.87 20.00 20.73
CA THR A 754 41.96 21.15 20.85
C THR A 754 41.14 21.35 19.57
N TYR A 755 41.77 21.21 18.41
CA TYR A 755 41.12 21.24 17.10
C TYR A 755 41.08 19.81 16.51
N PRO A 756 40.18 19.51 15.58
CA PRO A 756 40.15 18.20 14.93
C PRO A 756 41.51 17.84 14.32
N GLY A 757 42.15 16.78 14.82
CA GLY A 757 43.44 16.26 14.32
C GLY A 757 44.70 17.07 14.65
N THR A 758 44.62 18.18 15.40
CA THR A 758 45.81 19.00 15.73
C THR A 758 45.60 20.01 16.87
N ASN A 759 46.69 20.47 17.48
CA ASN A 759 46.72 21.66 18.35
C ASN A 759 47.15 22.94 17.60
N SER A 760 47.27 22.90 16.27
CA SER A 760 47.79 24.00 15.46
C SER A 760 46.83 24.40 14.34
N LEU A 761 46.25 25.61 14.42
CA LEU A 761 45.43 26.19 13.34
C LEU A 761 46.18 26.34 12.02
N ALA A 762 47.51 26.38 12.04
CA ALA A 762 48.32 26.43 10.83
C ALA A 762 48.28 25.11 10.05
N GLU A 763 48.18 23.96 10.73
CA GLU A 763 48.15 22.63 10.09
C GLU A 763 46.82 22.36 9.37
N ILE A 764 45.74 23.00 9.79
CA ILE A 764 44.43 22.95 9.13
C ILE A 764 44.18 24.15 8.22
N GLY A 765 45.18 25.02 8.01
CA GLY A 765 45.08 26.14 7.05
C GLY A 765 44.17 27.29 7.48
N LEU A 766 43.89 27.45 8.79
CA LEU A 766 42.96 28.45 9.33
C LEU A 766 43.64 29.52 10.21
N LYS A 767 44.95 29.73 10.05
CA LYS A 767 45.70 30.77 10.77
C LYS A 767 45.21 32.18 10.37
N LYS A 768 45.14 33.08 11.35
CA LYS A 768 44.63 34.47 11.25
C LYS A 768 45.03 35.24 9.98
N ASP A 769 46.26 35.09 9.50
CA ASP A 769 46.79 35.84 8.35
C ASP A 769 46.55 35.17 6.98
N ASN A 770 46.00 33.95 6.95
CA ASN A 770 45.84 33.12 5.75
C ASN A 770 44.42 32.52 5.60
N LYS A 771 43.40 33.13 6.20
CA LYS A 771 42.03 32.59 6.12
C LYS A 771 41.46 32.64 4.70
N PRO A 772 40.86 31.56 4.19
CA PRO A 772 40.30 31.53 2.85
C PRO A 772 39.11 32.50 2.71
N SER A 773 38.99 33.18 1.58
CA SER A 773 37.79 33.96 1.24
C SER A 773 36.71 33.04 0.66
N GLY A 774 35.65 32.76 1.43
CA GLY A 774 34.54 31.92 1.00
C GLY A 774 34.75 30.43 1.26
N LEU A 775 33.70 29.64 0.99
CA LEU A 775 33.75 28.17 0.95
C LEU A 775 34.85 27.69 -0.01
N LYS A 776 35.51 26.60 0.34
CA LYS A 776 36.56 25.95 -0.46
C LYS A 776 36.19 24.50 -0.77
N PRO A 777 36.78 23.88 -1.80
CA PRO A 777 36.60 22.46 -2.04
C PRO A 777 36.91 21.64 -0.78
N VAL A 778 36.10 20.62 -0.51
CA VAL A 778 36.27 19.72 0.64
C VAL A 778 37.58 18.94 0.56
N GLY A 779 38.08 18.49 1.71
CA GLY A 779 39.27 17.64 1.81
C GLY A 779 40.60 18.37 1.70
N GLN A 780 40.62 19.70 1.73
CA GLN A 780 41.86 20.49 1.67
C GLN A 780 42.57 20.61 3.02
N GLN A 781 41.84 20.45 4.12
CA GLN A 781 42.38 20.53 5.47
C GLN A 781 42.96 19.19 5.93
N LYS A 782 43.79 19.20 6.97
CA LYS A 782 44.23 17.98 7.63
C LYS A 782 43.02 17.23 8.20
N ALA A 783 42.89 15.94 7.87
CA ALA A 783 41.89 15.07 8.49
C ALA A 783 42.20 14.85 9.97
N ASN A 784 41.16 14.58 10.76
CA ASN A 784 41.34 14.11 12.12
C ASN A 784 41.75 12.63 12.18
N GLU A 785 41.91 12.09 13.38
CA GLU A 785 42.41 10.74 13.63
C GLU A 785 41.54 9.62 13.03
N LEU A 786 40.28 9.91 12.70
CA LEU A 786 39.36 8.97 12.03
C LEU A 786 39.46 9.03 10.49
N GLY A 787 40.13 10.04 9.94
CA GLY A 787 40.15 10.33 8.50
C GLY A 787 38.99 11.21 8.04
N ILE A 788 38.35 11.96 8.94
CA ILE A 788 37.26 12.90 8.62
C ILE A 788 37.84 14.29 8.40
N TYR A 789 37.47 14.93 7.30
CA TYR A 789 37.98 16.22 6.87
C TYR A 789 37.00 17.36 7.20
N ASP A 790 37.55 18.57 7.25
CA ASP A 790 36.80 19.83 7.36
C ASP A 790 35.93 19.95 8.63
N MET A 791 36.24 19.18 9.68
CA MET A 791 35.55 19.26 10.97
C MET A 791 35.81 20.59 11.72
N ALA A 792 36.72 21.42 11.21
CA ALA A 792 36.96 22.80 11.62
C ALA A 792 36.96 23.73 10.40
N GLY A 793 36.14 24.77 10.41
CA GLY A 793 36.07 25.75 9.31
C GLY A 793 35.28 25.29 8.09
N ASN A 794 35.62 25.83 6.93
CA ASN A 794 34.85 25.70 5.68
C ASN A 794 33.36 26.15 5.84
N ALA A 795 32.43 25.26 6.21
CA ALA A 795 31.04 25.57 6.52
C ALA A 795 30.61 25.18 7.95
N TYR A 796 29.62 25.89 8.51
CA TYR A 796 28.93 25.40 9.71
C TYR A 796 28.14 24.14 9.38
N GLU A 797 28.09 23.18 10.31
CA GLU A 797 27.37 21.92 10.11
C GLU A 797 26.16 21.80 11.03
N TRP A 798 24.96 21.66 10.45
CA TRP A 798 23.73 21.40 11.19
C TRP A 798 23.78 20.05 11.92
N CYS A 799 23.37 20.04 13.19
CA CYS A 799 23.10 18.83 13.98
C CYS A 799 21.60 18.67 14.23
N SER A 800 21.14 17.46 14.54
CA SER A 800 19.72 17.17 14.78
C SER A 800 19.14 17.89 16.00
N ASP A 801 19.96 18.29 16.95
CA ASP A 801 19.56 18.71 18.29
C ASP A 801 18.91 20.10 18.30
N TRP A 802 17.87 20.25 19.13
CA TRP A 802 17.41 21.57 19.55
C TRP A 802 18.45 22.21 20.48
N TYR A 803 18.73 23.50 20.32
CA TYR A 803 19.68 24.19 21.17
C TYR A 803 19.09 24.49 22.55
N SER A 804 19.85 24.17 23.60
CA SER A 804 19.65 24.65 24.96
C SER A 804 20.98 24.70 25.70
N ASP A 805 21.18 25.79 26.43
CA ASP A 805 22.24 26.07 27.40
C ASP A 805 22.26 25.09 28.60
N LYS A 806 21.09 24.54 28.95
CA LYS A 806 20.89 23.71 30.14
C LYS A 806 20.78 22.22 29.86
N TYR A 807 20.57 21.83 28.60
CA TYR A 807 20.23 20.44 28.26
C TYR A 807 21.23 19.43 28.82
N TYR A 808 22.53 19.67 28.63
CA TYR A 808 23.58 18.75 29.09
C TYR A 808 23.76 18.72 30.62
N GLY A 809 23.12 19.65 31.36
CA GLY A 809 23.03 19.56 32.81
C GLY A 809 22.13 18.42 33.30
N SER A 810 21.24 17.90 32.44
CA SER A 810 20.29 16.83 32.76
C SER A 810 20.07 15.85 31.61
N SER A 811 20.98 15.81 30.62
CA SER A 811 20.85 14.94 29.45
C SER A 811 21.07 13.47 29.81
N PRO A 812 20.51 12.54 29.04
CA PRO A 812 20.96 11.15 29.07
C PRO A 812 22.47 11.07 28.81
N SER A 813 23.18 10.21 29.55
CA SER A 813 24.61 9.98 29.37
C SER A 813 24.93 9.09 28.17
N VAL A 814 23.95 8.38 27.63
CA VAL A 814 24.08 7.49 26.47
C VAL A 814 23.26 8.03 25.31
N ASN A 815 23.90 8.22 24.15
CA ASN A 815 23.28 8.70 22.91
C ASN A 815 22.32 9.91 23.09
N PRO A 816 22.74 11.03 23.72
CA PRO A 816 21.88 12.19 23.88
C PRO A 816 21.41 12.73 22.52
N GLN A 817 20.12 13.10 22.44
CA GLN A 817 19.43 13.51 21.21
C GLN A 817 19.04 15.01 21.21
N GLY A 818 19.50 15.76 22.21
CA GLY A 818 19.03 17.11 22.47
C GLY A 818 17.67 17.15 23.22
N PRO A 819 17.19 18.34 23.59
CA PRO A 819 15.88 18.52 24.18
C PRO A 819 14.78 18.23 23.15
N SER A 820 13.59 17.83 23.61
CA SER A 820 12.48 17.43 22.72
C SER A 820 11.84 18.59 21.94
N LYS A 821 12.10 19.84 22.35
CA LYS A 821 11.61 21.07 21.71
C LYS A 821 12.62 22.21 21.88
N GLY A 822 12.60 23.16 20.96
CA GLY A 822 13.44 24.35 21.01
C GLY A 822 13.03 25.39 19.98
N LYS A 823 13.70 26.54 20.00
CA LYS A 823 13.53 27.61 19.00
C LYS A 823 14.59 27.55 17.90
N GLU A 824 15.79 27.12 18.25
CA GLU A 824 16.97 27.12 17.39
C GLU A 824 17.59 25.72 17.34
N ARG A 825 18.22 25.37 16.23
CA ARG A 825 18.94 24.09 16.06
C ARG A 825 20.43 24.30 16.21
N VAL A 826 21.12 23.27 16.67
CA VAL A 826 22.57 23.30 16.88
C VAL A 826 23.33 23.31 15.56
N LYS A 827 24.44 24.06 15.53
CA LYS A 827 25.49 24.02 14.50
C LYS A 827 26.87 23.86 15.13
N ARG A 828 27.79 23.19 14.44
CA ARG A 828 29.17 22.93 14.91
C ARG A 828 30.22 23.24 13.83
N GLY A 829 31.51 23.18 14.18
CA GLY A 829 32.65 23.28 13.25
C GLY A 829 33.21 24.68 12.97
N GLY A 830 32.42 25.74 13.15
CA GLY A 830 32.82 27.07 12.65
C GLY A 830 32.67 27.15 11.13
N TYR A 831 33.09 28.26 10.52
CA TYR A 831 33.15 28.41 9.06
C TYR A 831 34.45 29.13 8.65
N TYR A 832 34.73 29.22 7.36
CA TYR A 832 36.00 29.70 6.79
C TYR A 832 36.55 31.04 7.35
N ASN A 833 35.71 31.92 7.91
CA ASN A 833 36.10 33.22 8.48
C ASN A 833 35.67 33.40 9.94
N SER A 834 35.58 32.31 10.71
CA SER A 834 35.34 32.36 12.15
C SER A 834 36.58 32.81 12.92
N SER A 835 36.40 33.28 14.15
CA SER A 835 37.51 33.50 15.08
C SER A 835 38.19 32.18 15.44
N ASP A 836 39.48 32.23 15.81
CA ASP A 836 40.31 31.04 16.09
C ASP A 836 39.70 30.11 17.16
N VAL A 837 39.07 30.71 18.17
CA VAL A 837 38.35 30.02 19.25
C VAL A 837 37.04 29.36 18.82
N PHE A 838 36.61 29.50 17.56
CA PHE A 838 35.37 28.90 17.05
C PHE A 838 35.60 27.59 16.30
N TYR A 839 36.87 27.20 16.13
CA TYR A 839 37.27 25.96 15.46
C TYR A 839 37.51 24.79 16.42
N GLU A 840 37.52 25.01 17.74
CA GLU A 840 37.75 23.91 18.68
C GLU A 840 36.56 22.96 18.71
N CYS A 841 36.85 21.68 18.96
CA CYS A 841 35.86 20.59 18.89
C CYS A 841 34.61 20.88 19.73
N GLY A 842 34.73 21.57 20.87
CA GLY A 842 33.63 21.81 21.82
C GLY A 842 32.71 23.01 21.55
N ARG A 843 32.89 23.81 20.48
CA ARG A 843 32.07 25.03 20.28
C ARG A 843 30.70 24.80 19.67
N ARG A 844 29.71 25.31 20.38
CA ARG A 844 28.31 25.26 19.99
C ARG A 844 27.88 26.57 19.36
N PHE A 845 27.10 26.46 18.30
CA PHE A 845 26.41 27.57 17.68
C PHE A 845 24.96 27.16 17.48
N ASN A 846 24.10 28.14 17.19
CA ASN A 846 22.69 27.88 16.94
C ASN A 846 22.16 28.88 15.91
N SER A 847 21.04 28.53 15.29
CA SER A 847 20.23 29.43 14.46
C SER A 847 18.83 28.86 14.34
N GLU A 848 17.85 29.69 13.97
CA GLU A 848 16.49 29.22 13.71
C GLU A 848 16.45 28.24 12.52
N PRO A 849 15.61 27.18 12.56
CA PRO A 849 15.59 26.12 11.55
C PRO A 849 15.31 26.59 10.11
N ALA A 850 14.55 27.68 9.98
CA ALA A 850 14.14 28.22 8.67
C ALA A 850 15.23 29.11 8.04
N GLN A 851 16.18 29.62 8.82
CA GLN A 851 17.19 30.55 8.35
C GLN A 851 18.31 29.81 7.61
N ALA A 852 18.69 30.34 6.45
CA ALA A 852 19.85 29.90 5.69
C ALA A 852 20.85 31.06 5.59
N TYR A 853 22.12 30.76 5.86
CA TYR A 853 23.23 31.68 5.61
C TYR A 853 24.17 31.03 4.61
N PHE A 854 24.83 31.84 3.78
CA PHE A 854 25.68 31.34 2.70
C PHE A 854 26.86 30.44 3.17
N PHE A 855 27.16 30.44 4.47
CA PHE A 855 28.16 29.60 5.13
C PHE A 855 27.59 28.45 5.98
N ASN A 856 26.26 28.22 5.95
CA ASN A 856 25.64 27.05 6.56
C ASN A 856 25.60 25.88 5.56
N GLY A 857 26.22 24.77 5.93
CA GLY A 857 26.10 23.46 5.29
C GLY A 857 25.70 22.40 6.31
N PHE A 858 26.04 21.13 6.07
CA PHE A 858 25.79 20.03 6.99
C PHE A 858 26.56 18.77 6.55
N ARG A 859 26.60 17.80 7.45
CA ARG A 859 27.14 16.46 7.22
C ARG A 859 26.07 15.43 7.54
N ILE A 860 26.18 14.27 6.92
CA ILE A 860 25.25 13.15 7.11
C ILE A 860 25.83 12.10 8.05
N ALA A 861 24.96 11.49 8.85
CA ALA A 861 25.23 10.33 9.69
C ALA A 861 24.36 9.14 9.26
N LEU A 862 24.82 7.93 9.55
CA LEU A 862 24.12 6.66 9.34
C LEU A 862 24.28 5.80 10.60
N SER A 863 23.19 5.23 11.10
CA SER A 863 23.21 4.41 12.33
C SER A 863 24.00 3.09 12.12
N GLY A 864 24.89 2.72 13.06
CA GLY A 864 25.77 1.55 12.95
C GLY A 864 25.12 0.25 13.42
N ASN A 865 25.27 -0.84 12.66
CA ASN A 865 24.99 -2.22 13.10
C ASN A 865 26.26 -2.78 13.75
N GLY A 866 26.40 -2.67 15.07
CA GLY A 866 27.62 -3.07 15.81
C GLY A 866 27.71 -4.57 16.14
N GLY A 867 28.92 -5.14 16.02
CA GLY A 867 29.29 -6.48 16.49
C GLY A 867 30.71 -6.50 17.10
N GLY A 868 30.88 -7.14 18.27
CA GLY A 868 32.17 -7.42 18.95
C GLY A 868 32.03 -7.96 20.39
N THR A 869 32.75 -9.04 20.73
CA THR A 869 32.65 -9.96 21.89
C THR A 869 33.53 -9.62 23.14
N PRO A 870 33.42 -10.33 24.31
CA PRO A 870 33.34 -9.73 25.66
C PRO A 870 34.57 -9.86 26.59
N SER A 871 34.66 -8.98 27.61
CA SER A 871 35.26 -9.32 28.92
C SER A 871 34.75 -8.44 30.10
N GLY A 872 34.15 -9.10 31.09
CA GLY A 872 34.17 -8.85 32.56
C GLY A 872 33.75 -7.51 33.19
N GLY A 873 32.58 -7.48 33.87
CA GLY A 873 32.45 -6.77 35.17
C GLY A 873 31.36 -5.72 35.39
N GLN A 874 30.09 -6.16 35.45
CA GLN A 874 28.91 -5.62 36.19
C GLN A 874 28.35 -4.18 36.01
N GLN A 875 27.13 -4.18 35.41
CA GLN A 875 25.91 -3.39 35.68
C GLN A 875 25.71 -1.98 35.08
N SER A 876 25.09 -1.94 33.88
CA SER A 876 23.69 -1.50 33.70
C SER A 876 23.22 -1.87 32.28
N VAL A 877 22.09 -2.58 32.18
CA VAL A 877 21.68 -3.40 31.02
C VAL A 877 20.74 -2.63 30.09
N TYR A 878 21.18 -2.33 28.86
CA TYR A 878 20.30 -2.14 27.70
C TYR A 878 20.48 -3.34 26.78
N GLN A 879 19.44 -4.19 26.73
CA GLN A 879 19.34 -5.33 25.82
C GLN A 879 18.94 -4.85 24.43
N ALA A 880 19.69 -5.25 23.41
CA ALA A 880 19.17 -5.34 22.06
C ALA A 880 17.95 -6.29 22.06
N PRO A 881 16.91 -6.05 21.24
CA PRO A 881 15.82 -7.00 21.11
C PRO A 881 16.40 -8.32 20.59
N VAL A 882 16.29 -9.34 21.44
CA VAL A 882 16.49 -10.74 21.12
C VAL A 882 15.77 -11.02 19.80
N GLN A 883 16.49 -11.52 18.79
CA GLN A 883 15.86 -12.37 17.78
C GLN A 883 15.32 -13.58 18.55
N GLN A 884 14.04 -13.53 18.92
CA GLN A 884 13.33 -14.75 19.26
C GLN A 884 13.29 -15.58 17.98
N SER A 885 13.99 -16.70 18.04
CA SER A 885 13.85 -17.81 17.12
C SER A 885 12.36 -18.13 16.94
N TYR A 886 11.83 -17.90 15.76
CA TYR A 886 10.58 -18.53 15.33
C TYR A 886 10.95 -19.90 14.77
N THR A 887 10.85 -20.93 15.58
CA THR A 887 10.58 -22.27 15.07
C THR A 887 9.27 -22.17 14.29
N GLN A 888 9.29 -22.48 12.99
CA GLN A 888 8.08 -22.85 12.27
C GLN A 888 7.52 -24.11 12.93
N ALA A 889 6.64 -23.92 13.90
CA ALA A 889 5.58 -24.86 14.19
C ALA A 889 4.33 -24.32 13.50
N SER A 890 3.63 -25.19 12.78
CA SER A 890 2.31 -24.87 12.24
C SER A 890 1.40 -24.35 13.37
N GLY A 891 1.09 -23.04 13.38
CA GLY A 891 0.01 -22.45 14.19
C GLY A 891 0.34 -21.77 15.53
N SER A 892 1.50 -21.11 15.71
CA SER A 892 1.80 -20.34 16.94
C SER A 892 1.60 -18.81 16.79
N ASP A 893 1.11 -18.16 17.86
CA ASP A 893 0.89 -16.70 17.96
C ASP A 893 2.16 -15.87 17.75
N MET A 894 2.04 -14.71 17.10
CA MET A 894 3.13 -13.73 16.92
C MET A 894 3.24 -12.82 18.14
N THR A 895 4.45 -12.59 18.66
CA THR A 895 4.67 -11.71 19.83
C THR A 895 5.38 -10.43 19.42
N PHE A 896 4.84 -9.30 19.86
CA PHE A 896 5.37 -7.96 19.62
C PHE A 896 5.64 -7.26 20.94
N ASN A 897 6.51 -6.24 20.91
CA ASN A 897 6.81 -5.39 22.06
C ASN A 897 6.57 -3.92 21.70
N ALA A 898 5.92 -3.17 22.58
CA ALA A 898 5.79 -1.73 22.49
C ALA A 898 6.20 -1.11 23.82
N ASN A 899 7.30 -0.36 23.82
CA ASN A 899 7.84 0.33 25.01
C ASN A 899 7.95 -0.59 26.25
N GLY A 900 8.42 -1.82 26.08
CA GLY A 900 8.61 -2.78 27.16
C GLY A 900 7.39 -3.64 27.50
N VAL A 901 6.24 -3.41 26.88
CA VAL A 901 5.03 -4.25 27.04
C VAL A 901 4.90 -5.20 25.86
N SER A 902 4.87 -6.51 26.15
CA SER A 902 4.68 -7.54 25.14
C SER A 902 3.20 -7.84 24.91
N PHE A 903 2.80 -8.08 23.66
CA PHE A 903 1.44 -8.45 23.28
C PHE A 903 1.45 -9.43 22.10
N GLN A 904 0.35 -10.17 21.91
CA GLN A 904 0.29 -11.27 20.95
C GLN A 904 -0.77 -11.04 19.86
N ILE A 905 -0.45 -11.44 18.63
CA ILE A 905 -1.32 -11.42 17.45
C ILE A 905 -1.48 -12.85 16.93
N VAL A 906 -2.72 -13.29 16.79
CA VAL A 906 -3.09 -14.59 16.21
C VAL A 906 -3.19 -14.43 14.68
N PRO A 907 -2.43 -15.22 13.88
CA PRO A 907 -2.62 -15.26 12.44
C PRO A 907 -3.93 -15.97 12.09
N VAL A 908 -4.85 -15.26 11.44
CA VAL A 908 -6.11 -15.78 10.93
C VAL A 908 -5.98 -16.03 9.44
N ALA A 909 -5.99 -17.31 9.04
CA ALA A 909 -6.03 -17.68 7.63
C ALA A 909 -7.35 -17.24 7.01
N GLY A 910 -7.30 -16.54 5.87
CA GLY A 910 -8.48 -16.11 5.13
C GLY A 910 -9.36 -17.29 4.71
N GLY A 911 -10.62 -17.00 4.40
CA GLY A 911 -11.61 -18.01 4.05
C GLY A 911 -12.98 -17.42 3.80
N THR A 912 -13.90 -18.26 3.32
CA THR A 912 -15.30 -17.91 3.12
C THR A 912 -16.14 -18.47 4.27
N PHE A 913 -16.98 -17.64 4.88
CA PHE A 913 -17.89 -18.04 5.94
C PHE A 913 -19.29 -17.44 5.76
N MET A 914 -20.27 -18.05 6.41
CA MET A 914 -21.62 -17.51 6.50
C MET A 914 -21.69 -16.50 7.64
N MET A 915 -21.73 -15.21 7.29
CA MET A 915 -21.85 -14.10 8.22
C MET A 915 -23.32 -13.85 8.56
N GLY A 916 -23.60 -13.58 9.83
CA GLY A 916 -24.95 -13.39 10.36
C GLY A 916 -25.66 -14.68 10.77
N SER A 917 -26.93 -14.54 11.16
CA SER A 917 -27.79 -15.65 11.61
C SER A 917 -29.20 -15.54 11.04
N SER A 918 -29.87 -16.68 10.91
CA SER A 918 -31.28 -16.78 10.51
C SER A 918 -32.25 -16.53 11.67
N ASP A 919 -31.75 -16.51 12.90
CA ASP A 919 -32.53 -16.14 14.07
C ASP A 919 -32.73 -14.61 14.16
N HIS A 920 -33.66 -14.18 15.03
CA HIS A 920 -33.95 -12.76 15.25
C HIS A 920 -32.83 -12.00 15.99
N SER A 921 -31.72 -12.67 16.36
CA SER A 921 -30.61 -12.06 17.11
C SER A 921 -29.67 -11.24 16.22
N SER A 922 -29.57 -11.63 14.94
CA SER A 922 -28.79 -10.94 13.91
C SER A 922 -29.61 -9.84 13.23
N SER A 923 -29.01 -8.65 13.04
CA SER A 923 -29.67 -7.55 12.33
C SER A 923 -29.72 -7.75 10.81
N HIS A 924 -29.01 -8.76 10.29
CA HIS A 924 -28.97 -9.13 8.87
C HIS A 924 -29.07 -10.66 8.70
N LYS A 925 -29.59 -11.08 7.54
CA LYS A 925 -29.72 -12.50 7.20
C LYS A 925 -28.34 -13.16 6.99
N PRO A 926 -28.25 -14.50 7.08
CA PRO A 926 -27.03 -15.21 6.71
C PRO A 926 -26.65 -14.92 5.26
N HIS A 927 -25.40 -14.56 5.03
CA HIS A 927 -24.86 -14.32 3.70
C HIS A 927 -23.38 -14.71 3.65
N SER A 928 -22.87 -14.99 2.46
CA SER A 928 -21.50 -15.45 2.27
C SER A 928 -20.52 -14.28 2.23
N VAL A 929 -19.48 -14.33 3.05
CA VAL A 929 -18.40 -13.35 3.09
C VAL A 929 -17.07 -14.08 2.99
N THR A 930 -16.17 -13.58 2.15
CA THR A 930 -14.81 -14.09 1.93
C THR A 930 -13.80 -13.07 2.45
N LEU A 931 -12.87 -13.49 3.28
CA LEU A 931 -11.81 -12.65 3.84
C LEU A 931 -10.42 -13.10 3.36
N GLY A 932 -9.52 -12.14 3.16
CA GLY A 932 -8.09 -12.40 3.06
C GLY A 932 -7.49 -12.79 4.43
N SER A 933 -6.26 -13.27 4.46
CA SER A 933 -5.56 -13.53 5.74
C SER A 933 -5.19 -12.22 6.44
N TYR A 934 -5.28 -12.20 7.76
CA TYR A 934 -4.92 -11.05 8.60
C TYR A 934 -4.47 -11.54 9.99
N GLY A 935 -3.83 -10.67 10.76
CA GLY A 935 -3.55 -10.89 12.17
C GLY A 935 -4.60 -10.21 13.04
N ILE A 936 -4.98 -10.81 14.17
CA ILE A 936 -5.86 -10.16 15.15
C ILE A 936 -5.30 -10.33 16.57
N GLY A 937 -5.49 -9.34 17.43
CA GLY A 937 -5.04 -9.38 18.82
C GLY A 937 -5.55 -10.63 19.52
N LYS A 938 -4.66 -11.34 20.21
CA LYS A 938 -5.05 -12.50 21.02
C LYS A 938 -5.97 -12.12 22.17
N TYR A 939 -5.76 -10.93 22.71
CA TYR A 939 -6.52 -10.29 23.77
C TYR A 939 -7.00 -8.91 23.31
N GLU A 940 -7.97 -8.35 24.04
CA GLU A 940 -8.28 -6.91 24.00
C GLU A 940 -7.01 -6.11 24.30
N VAL A 941 -6.93 -4.85 23.84
CA VAL A 941 -5.80 -3.98 24.20
C VAL A 941 -5.82 -3.74 25.71
N THR A 942 -4.77 -4.18 26.40
CA THR A 942 -4.68 -4.03 27.86
C THR A 942 -4.32 -2.60 28.26
N GLN A 943 -4.66 -2.21 29.49
CA GLN A 943 -4.30 -0.89 30.04
C GLN A 943 -2.78 -0.66 30.05
N ALA A 944 -1.98 -1.71 30.29
CA ALA A 944 -0.52 -1.60 30.22
C ALA A 944 -0.03 -1.29 28.80
N LEU A 945 -0.57 -1.97 27.78
CA LEU A 945 -0.20 -1.72 26.39
C LEU A 945 -0.67 -0.33 25.95
N TRP A 946 -1.89 0.06 26.32
CA TRP A 946 -2.40 1.42 26.09
C TRP A 946 -1.48 2.48 26.69
N GLN A 947 -1.14 2.35 27.98
CA GLN A 947 -0.31 3.33 28.66
C GLN A 947 1.11 3.40 28.08
N ALA A 948 1.67 2.27 27.66
CA ALA A 948 2.96 2.21 26.99
C ALA A 948 2.96 2.98 25.65
N VAL A 949 1.85 2.97 24.91
CA VAL A 949 1.75 3.60 23.58
C VAL A 949 1.23 5.05 23.64
N MET A 950 0.28 5.32 24.52
CA MET A 950 -0.47 6.59 24.58
C MET A 950 -0.03 7.49 25.73
N GLY A 951 0.65 6.95 26.75
CA GLY A 951 1.19 7.72 27.87
C GLY A 951 0.18 8.09 28.96
N ASN A 952 -1.06 7.61 28.89
CA ASN A 952 -2.12 7.81 29.89
C ASN A 952 -2.92 6.51 30.12
N ASN A 953 -3.90 6.51 31.01
CA ASN A 953 -4.84 5.39 31.20
C ASN A 953 -6.25 5.95 31.54
N PRO A 954 -7.21 5.91 30.60
CA PRO A 954 -8.54 6.50 30.78
C PRO A 954 -9.54 5.61 31.54
N SER A 955 -9.26 4.33 31.73
CA SER A 955 -10.24 3.35 32.26
C SER A 955 -10.64 3.62 33.70
N TYR A 956 -11.90 3.35 34.06
CA TYR A 956 -12.39 3.63 35.41
C TYR A 956 -11.79 2.68 36.46
N GLU A 957 -11.78 1.38 36.19
CA GLU A 957 -11.03 0.40 36.98
C GLU A 957 -9.58 0.31 36.53
N LYS A 958 -8.66 0.12 37.49
CA LYS A 958 -7.21 0.13 37.23
C LYS A 958 -6.60 -1.25 37.39
N GLY A 959 -5.94 -1.72 36.33
CA GLY A 959 -5.14 -2.94 36.38
C GLY A 959 -4.40 -3.19 35.06
N ALA A 960 -3.12 -3.51 35.14
CA ALA A 960 -2.24 -3.63 33.97
C ALA A 960 -2.76 -4.61 32.89
N ASN A 961 -3.41 -5.69 33.32
CA ASN A 961 -3.94 -6.74 32.46
C ASN A 961 -5.45 -6.62 32.20
N LEU A 962 -6.12 -5.58 32.75
CA LEU A 962 -7.50 -5.28 32.39
C LEU A 962 -7.54 -4.73 30.96
N PRO A 963 -8.65 -4.92 30.22
CA PRO A 963 -8.86 -4.21 28.96
C PRO A 963 -8.88 -2.70 29.21
N VAL A 964 -8.37 -1.94 28.23
CA VAL A 964 -8.59 -0.49 28.21
C VAL A 964 -10.02 -0.22 27.76
N VAL A 965 -10.78 0.44 28.63
CA VAL A 965 -12.17 0.85 28.40
C VAL A 965 -12.34 2.35 28.63
N GLY A 966 -13.45 2.94 28.16
CA GLY A 966 -13.67 4.39 28.21
C GLY A 966 -12.90 5.15 27.12
N VAL A 967 -12.59 4.49 26.00
CA VAL A 967 -11.79 5.05 24.90
C VAL A 967 -12.67 5.38 23.70
N LYS A 968 -12.43 6.56 23.11
CA LYS A 968 -13.14 7.01 21.90
C LYS A 968 -12.53 6.38 20.66
N TYR A 969 -13.35 6.20 19.63
CA TYR A 969 -12.92 5.61 18.35
C TYR A 969 -11.65 6.28 17.78
N ALA A 970 -11.59 7.61 17.81
CA ALA A 970 -10.44 8.38 17.30
C ALA A 970 -9.13 8.10 18.08
N GLU A 971 -9.23 7.85 19.38
CA GLU A 971 -8.09 7.54 20.23
C GLU A 971 -7.57 6.13 19.95
N CYS A 972 -8.48 5.17 19.68
CA CYS A 972 -8.13 3.82 19.24
C CYS A 972 -7.39 3.82 17.88
N VAL A 973 -7.82 4.69 16.95
CA VAL A 973 -7.13 4.89 15.66
C VAL A 973 -5.73 5.49 15.87
N GLU A 974 -5.60 6.48 16.77
CA GLU A 974 -4.30 7.06 17.10
C GLU A 974 -3.37 6.05 17.77
N PHE A 975 -3.90 5.22 18.68
CA PHE A 975 -3.17 4.11 19.28
C PHE A 975 -2.63 3.17 18.20
N CYS A 976 -3.48 2.72 17.26
CA CYS A 976 -3.06 1.85 16.16
C CYS A 976 -1.93 2.47 15.33
N ARG A 977 -2.02 3.77 15.05
CA ARG A 977 -0.98 4.52 14.31
C ARG A 977 0.34 4.56 15.09
N LYS A 978 0.32 4.84 16.39
CA LYS A 978 1.53 4.86 17.22
C LYS A 978 2.13 3.48 17.39
N LEU A 979 1.29 2.47 17.64
CA LEU A 979 1.71 1.08 17.74
C LEU A 979 2.38 0.62 16.44
N SER A 980 1.85 1.04 15.29
CA SER A 980 2.46 0.74 13.98
C SER A 980 3.86 1.36 13.84
N GLY A 981 4.03 2.59 14.30
CA GLY A 981 5.34 3.25 14.31
C GLY A 981 6.35 2.58 15.24
N LEU A 982 5.89 2.08 16.40
CA LEU A 982 6.76 1.42 17.40
C LEU A 982 7.21 0.01 16.97
N THR A 983 6.38 -0.67 16.18
CA THR A 983 6.58 -2.10 15.84
C THR A 983 7.05 -2.32 14.40
N GLY A 984 6.91 -1.33 13.52
CA GLY A 984 7.16 -1.47 12.09
C GLY A 984 6.14 -2.35 11.35
N ARG A 985 5.02 -2.71 11.99
CA ARG A 985 3.89 -3.44 11.39
C ARG A 985 2.67 -2.55 11.29
N LYS A 986 1.76 -2.82 10.35
CA LYS A 986 0.57 -2.00 10.15
C LYS A 986 -0.59 -2.52 11.00
N PHE A 987 -0.83 -1.86 12.13
CA PHE A 987 -1.95 -2.11 13.04
C PHE A 987 -3.14 -1.18 12.76
N ARG A 988 -4.35 -1.69 12.94
CA ARG A 988 -5.64 -0.99 12.73
C ARG A 988 -6.75 -1.61 13.58
N LEU A 989 -7.95 -1.03 13.57
CA LEU A 989 -9.15 -1.73 14.06
C LEU A 989 -9.55 -2.85 13.07
N PRO A 990 -10.09 -3.99 13.55
CA PRO A 990 -10.65 -5.01 12.68
C PRO A 990 -11.87 -4.46 11.93
N THR A 991 -12.13 -4.96 10.72
CA THR A 991 -13.47 -4.77 10.16
C THR A 991 -14.47 -5.62 10.92
N GLU A 992 -15.75 -5.30 10.84
CA GLU A 992 -16.80 -6.09 11.49
C GLU A 992 -16.82 -7.53 10.99
N ALA A 993 -16.60 -7.74 9.69
CA ALA A 993 -16.53 -9.08 9.11
C ALA A 993 -15.27 -9.83 9.57
N GLU A 994 -14.12 -9.18 9.65
CA GLU A 994 -12.90 -9.77 10.23
C GLU A 994 -13.15 -10.15 11.70
N TRP A 995 -13.75 -9.26 12.48
CA TRP A 995 -14.08 -9.52 13.88
C TRP A 995 -15.01 -10.73 14.03
N GLU A 996 -16.12 -10.81 13.28
CA GLU A 996 -17.06 -11.93 13.37
C GLU A 996 -16.43 -13.24 12.92
N PHE A 997 -15.65 -13.23 11.84
CA PHE A 997 -14.94 -14.42 11.36
C PHE A 997 -13.96 -14.95 12.42
N ALA A 998 -13.16 -14.06 13.01
CA ALA A 998 -12.26 -14.41 14.09
C ALA A 998 -13.01 -14.93 15.32
N ALA A 999 -14.08 -14.25 15.75
CA ALA A 999 -14.89 -14.61 16.91
C ALA A 999 -15.49 -16.02 16.78
N ARG A 1000 -15.94 -16.39 15.58
CA ARG A 1000 -16.49 -17.72 15.26
C ARG A 1000 -15.45 -18.84 15.18
N GLY A 1001 -14.15 -18.52 15.28
CA GLY A 1001 -13.08 -19.52 15.16
C GLY A 1001 -12.50 -19.67 13.74
N GLY A 1002 -12.82 -18.75 12.82
CA GLY A 1002 -12.34 -18.73 11.44
C GLY A 1002 -12.57 -20.06 10.70
N ASN A 1003 -11.56 -20.53 9.98
CA ASN A 1003 -11.60 -21.83 9.29
C ASN A 1003 -11.64 -23.05 10.25
N LYS A 1004 -11.53 -22.83 11.57
CA LYS A 1004 -11.62 -23.86 12.61
C LYS A 1004 -12.95 -23.83 13.37
N SER A 1005 -13.90 -23.02 12.94
CA SER A 1005 -15.22 -22.87 13.58
C SER A 1005 -15.89 -24.23 13.83
N GLN A 1006 -16.32 -24.46 15.07
CA GLN A 1006 -17.19 -25.58 15.43
C GLN A 1006 -18.67 -25.16 15.51
N ASN A 1007 -19.00 -23.95 15.04
CA ASN A 1007 -20.35 -23.37 15.08
C ASN A 1007 -20.93 -23.27 16.50
N PHE A 1008 -20.07 -22.95 17.48
CA PHE A 1008 -20.53 -22.65 18.83
C PHE A 1008 -21.40 -21.39 18.90
N THR A 1009 -22.30 -21.35 19.88
CA THR A 1009 -23.20 -20.20 20.14
C THR A 1009 -22.42 -18.94 20.54
N TYR A 1010 -21.38 -19.12 21.36
CA TYR A 1010 -20.45 -18.08 21.80
C TYR A 1010 -19.05 -18.39 21.29
N ALA A 1011 -18.12 -17.43 21.32
CA ALA A 1011 -16.77 -17.62 20.82
C ALA A 1011 -16.02 -18.72 21.63
N GLY A 1012 -15.99 -19.95 21.12
CA GLY A 1012 -15.30 -21.10 21.72
C GLY A 1012 -16.13 -22.06 22.59
N SER A 1013 -17.44 -21.80 22.81
CA SER A 1013 -18.31 -22.65 23.64
C SER A 1013 -19.80 -22.39 23.42
N ASN A 1014 -20.63 -23.39 23.72
CA ASN A 1014 -22.09 -23.21 23.88
C ASN A 1014 -22.49 -22.78 25.31
N SER A 1015 -21.53 -22.68 26.23
CA SER A 1015 -21.73 -22.19 27.59
C SER A 1015 -21.14 -20.79 27.72
N LEU A 1016 -21.99 -19.80 28.03
CA LEU A 1016 -21.59 -18.40 28.18
C LEU A 1016 -20.54 -18.25 29.30
N ASP A 1017 -20.82 -18.80 30.48
CA ASP A 1017 -19.91 -18.77 31.63
C ASP A 1017 -18.50 -19.30 31.34
N ALA A 1018 -18.35 -20.22 30.38
CA ALA A 1018 -17.05 -20.78 30.01
C ALA A 1018 -16.16 -19.79 29.25
N VAL A 1019 -16.75 -18.83 28.53
CA VAL A 1019 -16.04 -17.94 27.58
C VAL A 1019 -16.19 -16.45 27.90
N ALA A 1020 -17.11 -16.08 28.79
CA ALA A 1020 -17.54 -14.70 29.01
C ALA A 1020 -17.41 -14.24 30.46
N TRP A 1021 -16.96 -13.00 30.63
CA TRP A 1021 -17.27 -12.18 31.80
C TRP A 1021 -18.53 -11.37 31.51
N HIS A 1022 -19.57 -11.54 32.33
CA HIS A 1022 -20.90 -10.94 32.20
C HIS A 1022 -21.52 -10.65 33.58
N GLU A 1023 -22.66 -9.96 33.67
CA GLU A 1023 -23.18 -9.38 34.93
C GLU A 1023 -23.14 -10.38 36.10
N LYS A 1024 -23.65 -11.60 35.87
CA LYS A 1024 -23.79 -12.65 36.88
C LYS A 1024 -22.47 -13.24 37.40
N ASN A 1025 -21.36 -13.08 36.69
CA ASN A 1025 -20.07 -13.70 37.05
C ASN A 1025 -18.88 -12.73 37.13
N SER A 1026 -19.05 -11.47 36.69
CA SER A 1026 -18.00 -10.44 36.71
C SER A 1026 -18.10 -9.52 37.94
N GLY A 1027 -19.22 -9.50 38.66
CA GLY A 1027 -19.45 -8.46 39.67
C GLY A 1027 -19.50 -7.05 39.06
N GLU A 1028 -19.89 -6.94 37.79
CA GLU A 1028 -20.01 -5.69 37.02
C GLU A 1028 -18.70 -4.88 36.90
N ILE A 1029 -17.55 -5.56 36.96
CA ILE A 1029 -16.24 -4.95 36.70
C ILE A 1029 -15.45 -5.71 35.62
N PRO A 1030 -14.59 -5.03 34.84
CA PRO A 1030 -13.72 -5.68 33.86
C PRO A 1030 -12.72 -6.59 34.57
N HIS A 1031 -12.36 -7.69 33.91
CA HIS A 1031 -11.46 -8.71 34.41
C HIS A 1031 -10.17 -8.77 33.58
N PRO A 1032 -9.06 -9.30 34.15
CA PRO A 1032 -7.85 -9.49 33.39
C PRO A 1032 -8.10 -10.36 32.16
N VAL A 1033 -7.58 -9.93 31.02
CA VAL A 1033 -7.76 -10.63 29.74
C VAL A 1033 -7.22 -12.06 29.83
N GLY A 1034 -7.84 -12.98 29.09
CA GLY A 1034 -7.36 -14.35 28.97
C GLY A 1034 -7.69 -15.31 30.11
N GLN A 1035 -8.63 -14.94 31.00
CA GLN A 1035 -9.03 -15.79 32.13
C GLN A 1035 -10.16 -16.77 31.80
N LYS A 1036 -10.91 -16.53 30.72
CA LYS A 1036 -11.95 -17.44 30.22
C LYS A 1036 -11.41 -18.35 29.11
N LYS A 1037 -12.20 -19.32 28.65
CA LYS A 1037 -11.79 -20.23 27.58
C LYS A 1037 -11.65 -19.47 26.24
N PRO A 1038 -10.59 -19.68 25.47
CA PRO A 1038 -10.47 -19.09 24.13
C PRO A 1038 -11.34 -19.80 23.10
N ASN A 1039 -11.52 -19.16 21.96
CA ASN A 1039 -12.10 -19.80 20.77
C ASN A 1039 -11.11 -20.73 20.05
N GLU A 1040 -11.56 -21.33 18.94
CA GLU A 1040 -10.83 -22.35 18.19
C GLU A 1040 -9.54 -21.84 17.53
N LEU A 1041 -9.36 -20.51 17.45
CA LEU A 1041 -8.12 -19.86 17.00
C LEU A 1041 -7.18 -19.52 18.15
N GLY A 1042 -7.60 -19.67 19.41
CA GLY A 1042 -6.83 -19.26 20.58
C GLY A 1042 -7.02 -17.80 20.99
N ILE A 1043 -8.10 -17.15 20.51
CA ILE A 1043 -8.44 -15.75 20.82
C ILE A 1043 -9.38 -15.73 22.03
N TYR A 1044 -9.11 -14.85 22.98
CA TYR A 1044 -9.85 -14.73 24.25
C TYR A 1044 -10.78 -13.53 24.25
N ASP A 1045 -11.78 -13.59 25.12
CA ASP A 1045 -12.66 -12.46 25.49
C ASP A 1045 -13.46 -11.88 24.30
N MET A 1046 -13.75 -12.70 23.29
CA MET A 1046 -14.58 -12.30 22.13
C MET A 1046 -16.09 -12.33 22.42
N SER A 1047 -16.49 -12.69 23.65
CA SER A 1047 -17.86 -12.80 24.14
C SER A 1047 -17.92 -12.25 25.57
N GLY A 1048 -17.66 -10.96 25.80
CA GLY A 1048 -17.78 -10.30 27.11
C GLY A 1048 -16.47 -9.65 27.53
N ASN A 1049 -16.37 -9.27 28.82
CA ASN A 1049 -15.30 -8.40 29.35
C ASN A 1049 -15.45 -6.94 28.92
N ALA A 1050 -15.01 -6.57 27.71
CA ALA A 1050 -15.29 -5.27 27.12
C ALA A 1050 -15.83 -5.42 25.70
N GLN A 1051 -16.74 -4.52 25.32
CA GLN A 1051 -17.16 -4.46 23.92
C GLN A 1051 -16.07 -3.78 23.08
N GLU A 1052 -15.92 -4.22 21.83
CA GLU A 1052 -14.78 -3.89 20.99
C GLU A 1052 -15.18 -3.02 19.80
N TRP A 1053 -14.51 -1.87 19.65
CA TRP A 1053 -14.63 -1.05 18.44
C TRP A 1053 -14.20 -1.83 17.18
N CYS A 1054 -15.06 -1.82 16.17
CA CYS A 1054 -14.75 -2.21 14.80
C CYS A 1054 -14.56 -0.96 13.92
N HIS A 1055 -13.86 -1.13 12.80
CA HIS A 1055 -13.62 -0.05 11.84
C HIS A 1055 -14.93 0.48 11.22
N ASP A 1056 -15.92 -0.38 11.03
CA ASP A 1056 -17.10 -0.15 10.20
C ASP A 1056 -18.05 0.90 10.80
N TRP A 1057 -18.65 1.72 9.94
CA TRP A 1057 -19.88 2.43 10.31
C TRP A 1057 -21.02 1.43 10.48
N TYR A 1058 -21.91 1.67 11.43
CA TYR A 1058 -23.10 0.84 11.58
C TYR A 1058 -24.12 1.22 10.51
N ASP A 1059 -24.60 0.20 9.80
CA ASP A 1059 -25.76 0.28 8.93
C ASP A 1059 -26.45 -1.10 8.96
N LYS A 1060 -27.75 -1.10 9.23
CA LYS A 1060 -28.58 -2.31 9.32
C LYS A 1060 -28.69 -3.04 7.98
N SER A 1061 -28.68 -2.30 6.87
CA SER A 1061 -28.90 -2.80 5.52
C SER A 1061 -27.62 -3.12 4.74
N TYR A 1062 -26.46 -2.67 5.23
CA TYR A 1062 -25.18 -2.79 4.51
C TYR A 1062 -24.91 -4.19 3.97
N TYR A 1063 -25.02 -5.22 4.80
CA TYR A 1063 -24.72 -6.59 4.39
C TYR A 1063 -25.72 -7.20 3.40
N ALA A 1064 -26.86 -6.55 3.16
CA ALA A 1064 -27.75 -6.95 2.06
C ALA A 1064 -27.18 -6.61 0.68
N GLN A 1065 -26.21 -5.67 0.62
CA GLN A 1065 -25.61 -5.17 -0.62
C GLN A 1065 -24.07 -5.11 -0.54
N SER A 1066 -23.47 -5.66 0.51
CA SER A 1066 -22.04 -5.55 0.75
C SER A 1066 -21.23 -6.35 -0.28
N PRO A 1067 -19.99 -5.95 -0.59
CA PRO A 1067 -19.06 -6.79 -1.32
C PRO A 1067 -18.87 -8.13 -0.62
N SER A 1068 -18.87 -9.22 -1.40
CA SER A 1068 -18.65 -10.58 -0.89
C SER A 1068 -17.19 -10.84 -0.48
N TYR A 1069 -16.24 -10.02 -0.94
CA TYR A 1069 -14.81 -10.14 -0.60
C TYR A 1069 -14.34 -8.93 0.22
N ASN A 1070 -13.82 -9.17 1.42
CA ASN A 1070 -13.28 -8.18 2.35
C ASN A 1070 -14.17 -6.94 2.56
N PRO A 1071 -15.45 -7.09 2.97
CA PRO A 1071 -16.30 -5.94 3.27
C PRO A 1071 -15.66 -5.07 4.36
N LYS A 1072 -15.64 -3.75 4.10
CA LYS A 1072 -15.01 -2.73 4.95
C LYS A 1072 -16.03 -1.86 5.70
N GLY A 1073 -17.31 -2.24 5.63
CA GLY A 1073 -18.42 -1.47 6.16
C GLY A 1073 -18.89 -0.37 5.20
N PRO A 1074 -19.96 0.35 5.57
CA PRO A 1074 -20.42 1.55 4.88
C PRO A 1074 -19.35 2.64 4.87
N SER A 1075 -19.35 3.49 3.85
CA SER A 1075 -18.42 4.63 3.74
C SER A 1075 -18.71 5.76 4.73
N GLY A 1076 -19.94 5.84 5.23
CA GLY A 1076 -20.40 6.90 6.11
C GLY A 1076 -21.44 6.42 7.13
N PRO A 1077 -21.74 7.27 8.12
CA PRO A 1077 -22.74 6.96 9.14
C PRO A 1077 -24.14 6.79 8.53
N ASP A 1078 -24.95 5.92 9.13
CA ASP A 1078 -26.40 5.92 8.94
C ASP A 1078 -27.05 7.13 9.67
N ASN A 1079 -28.39 7.23 9.62
CA ASN A 1079 -29.15 8.30 10.29
C ASN A 1079 -28.85 8.42 11.80
N ASP A 1080 -28.33 7.36 12.43
CA ASP A 1080 -28.06 7.29 13.87
C ASP A 1080 -26.57 7.52 14.21
N GLN A 1081 -25.70 7.68 13.20
CA GLN A 1081 -24.28 8.07 13.29
C GLN A 1081 -23.36 7.22 14.20
N GLY A 1082 -23.60 5.92 14.30
CA GLY A 1082 -22.80 5.01 15.14
C GLY A 1082 -21.72 4.22 14.38
N ARG A 1083 -20.58 3.94 15.04
CA ARG A 1083 -19.61 2.91 14.61
C ARG A 1083 -19.95 1.58 15.24
N VAL A 1084 -19.60 0.49 14.56
CA VAL A 1084 -19.87 -0.85 15.05
C VAL A 1084 -19.06 -1.15 16.31
N VAL A 1085 -19.72 -1.70 17.33
CA VAL A 1085 -19.08 -2.39 18.46
C VAL A 1085 -19.61 -3.81 18.58
N ARG A 1086 -18.76 -4.74 19.04
CA ARG A 1086 -19.06 -6.17 19.10
C ARG A 1086 -18.60 -6.79 20.43
N GLY A 1087 -19.09 -7.97 20.76
CA GLY A 1087 -18.58 -8.78 21.86
C GLY A 1087 -19.34 -8.69 23.18
N ALA A 1088 -20.18 -7.65 23.39
CA ALA A 1088 -20.80 -7.33 24.69
C ALA A 1088 -19.78 -7.03 25.79
N HIS A 1089 -20.24 -6.61 26.97
CA HIS A 1089 -19.35 -6.24 28.07
C HIS A 1089 -19.75 -6.88 29.40
N ASN A 1090 -18.91 -6.69 30.41
CA ASN A 1090 -18.97 -7.36 31.71
C ASN A 1090 -20.26 -7.10 32.52
N SER A 1091 -21.04 -6.07 32.21
CA SER A 1091 -22.31 -5.76 32.91
C SER A 1091 -23.56 -6.09 32.09
N ASP A 1092 -23.41 -6.74 30.93
CA ASP A 1092 -24.56 -7.24 30.17
C ASP A 1092 -25.10 -8.53 30.81
N ASP A 1093 -26.42 -8.66 30.94
CA ASP A 1093 -27.12 -9.85 31.44
C ASP A 1093 -27.85 -10.65 30.35
N ILE A 1094 -28.02 -10.05 29.16
CA ILE A 1094 -28.74 -10.65 28.05
C ILE A 1094 -27.80 -11.55 27.24
N GLU A 1095 -27.96 -12.87 27.35
CA GLU A 1095 -27.10 -13.86 26.68
C GLU A 1095 -26.97 -13.65 25.16
N GLU A 1096 -28.02 -13.16 24.50
CA GLU A 1096 -28.02 -12.82 23.07
C GLU A 1096 -26.96 -11.78 22.69
N PHE A 1097 -26.50 -10.98 23.65
CA PHE A 1097 -25.56 -9.89 23.41
C PHE A 1097 -24.15 -10.40 23.14
N PHE A 1098 -23.80 -11.54 23.72
CA PHE A 1098 -22.48 -12.17 23.68
C PHE A 1098 -22.24 -13.02 22.43
N LYS A 1099 -23.26 -13.19 21.58
CA LYS A 1099 -23.15 -14.00 20.36
C LYS A 1099 -22.27 -13.28 19.32
N PRO A 1100 -21.38 -14.00 18.60
CA PRO A 1100 -20.55 -13.41 17.54
C PRO A 1100 -21.33 -12.70 16.43
N VAL A 1101 -22.62 -12.99 16.25
CA VAL A 1101 -23.49 -12.37 15.23
C VAL A 1101 -24.09 -11.03 15.65
N ARG A 1102 -23.96 -10.68 16.92
CA ARG A 1102 -24.69 -9.55 17.49
C ARG A 1102 -23.97 -8.23 17.26
N ARG A 1103 -24.63 -7.33 16.53
CA ARG A 1103 -24.09 -6.04 16.12
C ARG A 1103 -24.66 -4.92 16.98
N TYR A 1104 -23.79 -4.06 17.51
CA TYR A 1104 -24.16 -2.84 18.21
C TYR A 1104 -23.58 -1.62 17.50
N ARG A 1105 -24.05 -0.45 17.93
CA ARG A 1105 -23.47 0.82 17.50
C ARG A 1105 -23.32 1.75 18.68
N GLU A 1106 -22.22 2.47 18.67
CA GLU A 1106 -22.00 3.59 19.58
C GLU A 1106 -21.57 4.81 18.79
N LYS A 1107 -21.91 6.01 19.28
CA LYS A 1107 -21.42 7.23 18.65
C LYS A 1107 -19.91 7.32 18.84
N PRO A 1108 -19.13 7.63 17.79
CA PRO A 1108 -17.67 7.66 17.85
C PRO A 1108 -17.09 8.58 18.94
N ALA A 1109 -17.87 9.58 19.36
CA ALA A 1109 -17.47 10.60 20.33
C ALA A 1109 -17.74 10.20 21.80
N ASP A 1110 -18.62 9.22 22.04
CA ASP A 1110 -19.17 8.95 23.37
C ASP A 1110 -18.22 8.10 24.22
N GLY A 1111 -17.57 7.09 23.62
CA GLY A 1111 -16.54 6.27 24.28
C GLY A 1111 -17.01 5.71 25.62
N SER A 1112 -18.05 4.86 25.62
CA SER A 1112 -18.69 4.34 26.84
C SER A 1112 -17.67 3.72 27.81
N MET A 1113 -17.99 3.76 29.11
CA MET A 1113 -17.10 3.26 30.17
C MET A 1113 -16.75 1.78 30.02
N ASP A 1114 -17.51 1.03 29.22
CA ASP A 1114 -17.32 -0.40 28.95
C ASP A 1114 -16.79 -0.70 27.53
N THR A 1115 -16.52 0.34 26.73
CA THR A 1115 -16.02 0.21 25.35
C THR A 1115 -14.51 0.27 25.28
N GLY A 1116 -13.93 -0.84 24.86
CA GLY A 1116 -12.53 -1.01 24.51
C GLY A 1116 -12.34 -1.33 23.03
N PHE A 1117 -11.26 -2.02 22.70
CA PHE A 1117 -10.99 -2.50 21.34
C PHE A 1117 -9.88 -3.54 21.30
N ARG A 1118 -9.77 -4.15 20.13
CA ARG A 1118 -8.71 -5.06 19.73
C ARG A 1118 -8.05 -4.57 18.45
N VAL A 1119 -6.78 -4.91 18.26
CA VAL A 1119 -6.05 -4.57 17.03
C VAL A 1119 -6.14 -5.69 16.00
N ALA A 1120 -6.24 -5.32 14.74
CA ALA A 1120 -5.94 -6.15 13.58
C ALA A 1120 -4.62 -5.71 12.94
N MET A 1121 -3.95 -6.62 12.25
CA MET A 1121 -2.68 -6.40 11.57
C MET A 1121 -2.77 -6.91 10.13
N ASP A 1122 -2.34 -6.09 9.18
CA ASP A 1122 -2.23 -6.53 7.79
C ASP A 1122 -1.04 -7.52 7.68
N MET A 1123 -1.28 -8.69 7.07
CA MET A 1123 -0.33 -9.80 6.94
C MET A 1123 0.46 -9.77 5.63
#